data_AF-A0A818DAY3-F1
#
_entry.id   AF-A0A818DAY3-F1
#
_cell.length_a   1.000
_cell.length_b   1.000
_cell.length_c   1.000
_cell.angle_alpha   90.00
_cell.angle_beta   90.00
_cell.angle_gamma   90.00
#
_symmetry.space_group_name_H-M   'P 1'
#
loop_
_entity.id
_entity.type
_entity.pdbx_description
1 polymer ?
#
loop_
_entity_poly.entity_id
_entity_poly.type
_entity_poly.pdbx_seq_one_letter_code
_entity_poly.pdbx_strand_id
1 'polypeptide(L)'
;MDSEDTSDAETSNDESDKATDGDEDDSSRLIFLALEVAAGKEIPSDIFHEVQRAAEEMDDHVQRLHIKYILCAHAAQNCGFVEPDYFGNLPELLSTTDVVIRQCIMWAFASILPCKNILSPLLIRLLYKSLKNEILGWSISYLFRKISEYDKYIPMVTGAMWISMSNLLFDRTLGEQVRTTLIYTLNNVYKIRQWIAPVIKEKFEELIRTDGLSTQVLLATVHGLHSMAISGAHLGQETISRLRHLSSNGDSSSMESIHELLNFLDNKRILSHVSSSMAGGNVKKELTATQTTSVSRSEEESIEPTVKLHSMDHFMNTVGHLGRTFNAESKPIDVRKGHNQAWYRTTWNEVSNLVTLAKTGHLKDQDFDYLVAKFGDGTHWGLVPWTSRIEIFEMIATAFCDAAKSNQAMSTQVIDSIINRLSGTNNKIHRACAEALLSAMKNRHSFSANQMKQIEEQLQKATDTIVKQHLIELYALYVSKGHRLKLNLDSIENDLLDEDTCETTSYLFFKAATLEQRTFSESILNTLSQVAESKTYGIKARDNCLWALAYSIKQAAEKTSIPSKVINTLGRLVRDPEKNVKQTAAIALCYYGMDESTVLSSEILEGLAEMLNETDHGLLNNILSVYLRLSKQDEEIPSGVLKKLGPLLYHDDFSIREKSIWILKHVVDNHQKIKLKIIDQIDGCYNDAEFRIRNTAALIFISYWKERIDQNDKKLLRILSNRMEQFISTVFRQAFSLDVQQSSLDLIQLFVAREFILSEAL
;
A
#
# COMPACT_ATOMS: atom_id res chain seq x y z
N MET A 1 1.31 -18.01 96.04
CA MET A 1 1.16 -16.76 96.81
C MET A 1 0.38 -15.83 95.91
N ASP A 2 -0.95 -15.74 95.93
CA ASP A 2 -2.04 -16.21 96.82
C ASP A 2 -3.23 -16.43 95.87
N SER A 3 -4.23 -17.27 96.07
CA SER A 3 -4.58 -18.33 97.03
C SER A 3 -5.71 -19.14 96.33
N GLU A 4 -5.87 -20.38 96.76
CA GLU A 4 -6.72 -21.43 96.21
C GLU A 4 -8.24 -21.17 96.25
N ASP A 5 -8.93 -21.90 95.36
CA ASP A 5 -10.00 -22.87 95.67
C ASP A 5 -11.48 -22.64 95.28
N THR A 6 -11.90 -23.58 94.42
CA THR A 6 -13.13 -24.41 94.43
C THR A 6 -14.51 -23.87 94.02
N SER A 7 -14.99 -24.55 92.96
CA SER A 7 -16.25 -25.31 92.83
C SER A 7 -17.57 -24.60 92.51
N ASP A 8 -18.12 -25.03 91.36
CA ASP A 8 -19.49 -25.52 91.12
C ASP A 8 -20.69 -24.64 91.51
N ALA A 9 -21.80 -24.60 90.80
CA ALA A 9 -22.27 -24.99 89.48
C ALA A 9 -23.71 -24.46 89.47
N GLU A 10 -24.23 -23.94 88.36
CA GLU A 10 -25.65 -24.13 88.05
C GLU A 10 -25.95 -23.91 86.56
N THR A 11 -26.45 -25.00 86.00
CA THR A 11 -26.94 -25.25 84.65
C THR A 11 -28.20 -24.45 84.32
N SER A 12 -28.28 -23.89 83.09
CA SER A 12 -29.36 -24.22 82.13
C SER A 12 -29.17 -23.49 80.79
N ASN A 13 -28.78 -24.27 79.79
CA ASN A 13 -29.28 -24.31 78.39
C ASN A 13 -30.68 -23.70 78.21
N ASP A 14 -31.12 -23.19 77.06
CA ASP A 14 -30.66 -23.16 75.67
C ASP A 14 -31.48 -22.02 75.03
N GLU A 15 -30.87 -21.06 74.33
CA GLU A 15 -30.75 -21.07 72.87
C GLU A 15 -32.03 -21.46 72.11
N SER A 16 -32.79 -20.44 71.70
CA SER A 16 -33.18 -20.26 70.30
C SER A 16 -33.86 -18.90 70.12
N ASP A 17 -33.08 -17.91 69.69
CA ASP A 17 -33.56 -16.72 68.96
C ASP A 17 -32.36 -15.94 68.44
N LYS A 18 -31.76 -16.44 67.35
CA LYS A 18 -30.93 -15.66 66.43
C LYS A 18 -31.00 -16.28 65.04
N ALA A 19 -32.00 -15.89 64.26
CA ALA A 19 -32.01 -16.12 62.83
C ALA A 19 -32.87 -15.04 62.15
N THR A 20 -32.25 -13.92 61.78
CA THR A 20 -32.68 -13.02 60.69
C THR A 20 -31.60 -11.96 60.51
N ASP A 21 -30.57 -12.26 59.73
CA ASP A 21 -29.74 -11.24 59.05
C ASP A 21 -28.82 -11.84 57.95
N GLY A 22 -29.06 -13.10 57.53
CA GLY A 22 -28.21 -13.80 56.55
C GLY A 22 -28.77 -13.92 55.12
N ASP A 23 -30.09 -13.91 54.91
CA ASP A 23 -30.69 -14.30 53.61
C ASP A 23 -30.94 -13.14 52.63
N GLU A 24 -31.10 -11.91 53.12
CA GLU A 24 -31.30 -10.74 52.24
C GLU A 24 -30.01 -10.34 51.50
N ASP A 25 -28.84 -10.61 52.09
CA ASP A 25 -27.54 -10.23 51.52
C ASP A 25 -27.14 -11.18 50.38
N ASP A 26 -27.42 -12.49 50.51
CA ASP A 26 -27.13 -13.46 49.46
C ASP A 26 -28.10 -13.38 48.27
N SER A 27 -29.39 -13.13 48.50
CA SER A 27 -30.36 -12.92 47.40
C SER A 27 -30.06 -11.65 46.59
N SER A 28 -29.68 -10.58 47.28
CA SER A 28 -29.26 -9.32 46.65
C SER A 28 -27.96 -9.49 45.86
N ARG A 29 -27.02 -10.27 46.40
CA ARG A 29 -25.75 -10.61 45.73
C ARG A 29 -25.96 -11.49 44.49
N LEU A 30 -26.90 -12.43 44.51
CA LEU A 30 -27.24 -13.28 43.37
C LEU A 30 -27.93 -12.51 42.25
N ILE A 31 -28.86 -11.61 42.59
CA ILE A 31 -29.49 -10.69 41.63
C ILE A 31 -28.44 -9.74 41.06
N PHE A 32 -27.52 -9.24 41.89
CA PHE A 32 -26.42 -8.39 41.44
C PHE A 32 -25.50 -9.13 40.48
N LEU A 33 -25.08 -10.35 40.79
CA LEU A 33 -24.29 -11.20 39.90
C LEU A 33 -25.03 -11.48 38.59
N ALA A 34 -26.33 -11.77 38.64
CA ALA A 34 -27.16 -11.93 37.44
C ALA A 34 -27.26 -10.63 36.62
N LEU A 35 -27.32 -9.46 37.25
CA LEU A 35 -27.30 -8.18 36.55
C LEU A 35 -25.91 -7.86 35.95
N GLU A 36 -24.83 -8.30 36.60
CA GLU A 36 -23.47 -8.20 36.06
C GLU A 36 -23.25 -9.13 34.86
N VAL A 37 -23.83 -10.34 34.89
CA VAL A 37 -23.97 -11.25 33.74
C VAL A 37 -24.71 -10.57 32.60
N ALA A 38 -25.85 -9.95 32.89
CA ALA A 38 -26.66 -9.21 31.91
C ALA A 38 -25.93 -7.99 31.33
N ALA A 39 -24.93 -7.46 32.05
CA ALA A 39 -24.04 -6.38 31.60
C ALA A 39 -22.80 -6.88 30.82
N GLY A 40 -22.67 -8.19 30.58
CA GLY A 40 -21.63 -8.76 29.72
C GLY A 40 -20.31 -9.08 30.39
N LYS A 41 -20.25 -9.13 31.73
CA LYS A 41 -19.07 -9.63 32.44
C LYS A 41 -18.96 -11.14 32.27
N GLU A 42 -17.78 -11.62 31.87
CA GLU A 42 -17.45 -13.05 31.94
C GLU A 42 -17.41 -13.48 33.41
N ILE A 43 -18.20 -14.49 33.75
CA ILE A 43 -18.21 -15.10 35.07
C ILE A 43 -17.44 -16.42 35.02
N PRO A 44 -16.51 -16.65 35.97
CA PRO A 44 -15.85 -17.94 36.15
C PRO A 44 -16.86 -19.11 36.29
N SER A 45 -16.55 -20.27 35.69
CA SER A 45 -17.46 -21.43 35.61
C SER A 45 -17.94 -21.94 36.97
N ASP A 46 -17.12 -21.78 38.00
CA ASP A 46 -17.38 -22.09 39.40
C ASP A 46 -18.47 -21.20 40.00
N ILE A 47 -18.41 -19.88 39.75
CA ILE A 47 -19.43 -18.92 40.19
C ILE A 47 -20.74 -19.11 39.41
N PHE A 48 -20.66 -19.48 38.12
CA PHE A 48 -21.85 -19.79 37.32
C PHE A 48 -22.66 -20.96 37.90
N HIS A 49 -21.99 -22.05 38.31
CA HIS A 49 -22.63 -23.20 38.95
C HIS A 49 -23.16 -22.89 40.36
N GLU A 50 -22.53 -21.97 41.08
CA GLU A 50 -23.00 -21.49 42.38
C GLU A 50 -24.30 -20.68 42.25
N VAL A 51 -24.37 -19.75 41.30
CA VAL A 51 -25.58 -18.97 40.99
C VAL A 51 -26.71 -19.87 40.48
N GLN A 52 -26.37 -20.92 39.71
CA GLN A 52 -27.33 -21.93 39.24
C GLN A 52 -27.99 -22.69 40.40
N ARG A 53 -27.19 -23.21 41.34
CA ARG A 53 -27.70 -23.97 42.49
C ARG A 53 -28.55 -23.09 43.39
N ALA A 54 -28.10 -21.87 43.66
CA ALA A 54 -28.85 -20.92 44.48
C ALA A 54 -30.18 -20.49 43.85
N ALA A 55 -30.25 -20.34 42.52
CA ALA A 55 -31.49 -20.05 41.82
C ALA A 55 -32.52 -21.20 41.87
N GLU A 56 -32.08 -22.45 42.01
CA GLU A 56 -32.98 -23.60 42.17
C GLU A 56 -33.60 -23.68 43.56
N GLU A 57 -32.87 -23.19 44.57
CA GLU A 57 -33.23 -23.19 45.99
C GLU A 57 -33.99 -21.92 46.44
N MET A 58 -34.08 -20.87 45.60
CA MET A 58 -34.76 -19.60 45.93
C MET A 58 -36.28 -19.71 46.06
N ASP A 59 -36.86 -19.31 47.19
CA ASP A 59 -38.32 -19.38 47.43
C ASP A 59 -39.17 -18.43 46.56
N ASP A 60 -38.67 -17.25 46.17
CA ASP A 60 -39.40 -16.31 45.30
C ASP A 60 -39.44 -16.81 43.84
N HIS A 61 -40.62 -17.26 43.41
CA HIS A 61 -40.88 -17.79 42.08
C HIS A 61 -40.59 -16.78 40.94
N VAL A 62 -40.86 -15.49 41.14
CA VAL A 62 -40.68 -14.47 40.10
C VAL A 62 -39.20 -14.16 39.92
N GLN A 63 -38.45 -14.03 41.01
CA GLN A 63 -37.01 -13.80 40.96
C GLN A 63 -36.25 -15.04 40.47
N ARG A 64 -36.67 -16.24 40.88
CA ARG A 64 -36.15 -17.52 40.37
C ARG A 64 -36.28 -17.61 38.85
N LEU A 65 -37.44 -17.23 38.30
CA LEU A 65 -37.63 -17.16 36.85
C LEU A 65 -36.71 -16.11 36.22
N HIS A 66 -36.61 -14.92 36.82
CA HIS A 66 -35.77 -13.82 36.34
C HIS A 66 -34.28 -14.21 36.21
N ILE A 67 -33.74 -14.89 37.22
CA ILE A 67 -32.35 -15.36 37.22
C ILE A 67 -32.17 -16.48 36.19
N LYS A 68 -33.12 -17.41 36.07
CA LYS A 68 -33.08 -18.45 35.02
C LYS A 68 -33.09 -17.85 33.61
N TYR A 69 -33.84 -16.77 33.38
CA TYR A 69 -33.86 -16.05 32.10
C TYR A 69 -32.49 -15.44 31.78
N ILE A 70 -31.85 -14.80 32.76
CA ILE A 70 -30.53 -14.18 32.60
C ILE A 70 -29.45 -15.23 32.31
N LEU A 71 -29.47 -16.35 33.04
CA LEU A 71 -28.51 -17.43 32.86
C LEU A 71 -28.66 -18.11 31.49
N CYS A 72 -29.89 -18.29 30.99
CA CYS A 72 -30.14 -18.82 29.65
C CYS A 72 -29.63 -17.88 28.54
N ALA A 73 -29.80 -16.57 28.71
CA ALA A 73 -29.29 -15.57 27.77
C ALA A 73 -27.75 -15.54 27.73
N HIS A 74 -27.09 -15.69 28.88
CA HIS A 74 -25.63 -15.73 28.98
C HIS A 74 -25.01 -17.03 28.45
N ALA A 75 -25.61 -18.18 28.77
CA ALA A 75 -25.15 -19.47 28.26
C ALA A 75 -25.23 -19.54 26.72
N ALA A 76 -26.28 -18.96 26.12
CA ALA A 76 -26.41 -18.82 24.68
C ALA A 76 -25.33 -17.92 24.05
N GLN A 77 -24.80 -16.95 24.81
CA GLN A 77 -23.78 -16.00 24.35
C GLN A 77 -22.36 -16.60 24.38
N ASN A 78 -22.04 -17.44 25.37
CA ASN A 78 -20.65 -17.85 25.66
C ASN A 78 -20.33 -19.33 25.47
N CYS A 79 -21.32 -20.23 25.53
CA CYS A 79 -21.04 -21.68 25.53
C CYS A 79 -21.37 -22.39 24.21
N GLY A 80 -21.94 -21.69 23.22
CA GLY A 80 -22.29 -22.27 21.91
C GLY A 80 -23.35 -23.38 21.94
N PHE A 81 -23.85 -23.78 23.13
CA PHE A 81 -24.88 -24.79 23.33
C PHE A 81 -25.61 -24.54 24.66
N VAL A 82 -26.95 -24.51 24.61
CA VAL A 82 -27.84 -24.49 25.79
C VAL A 82 -28.52 -25.86 25.84
N GLU A 83 -28.51 -26.52 27.00
CA GLU A 83 -29.08 -27.85 27.11
C GLU A 83 -30.60 -27.85 26.81
N PRO A 84 -31.13 -28.86 26.09
CA PRO A 84 -32.56 -28.94 25.73
C PRO A 84 -33.53 -28.84 26.91
N ASP A 85 -33.11 -29.29 28.10
CA ASP A 85 -33.94 -29.36 29.30
C ASP A 85 -34.39 -27.97 29.80
N TYR A 86 -33.63 -26.92 29.45
CA TYR A 86 -33.98 -25.52 29.74
C TYR A 86 -35.27 -25.05 29.04
N PHE A 87 -35.72 -25.74 27.98
CA PHE A 87 -36.92 -25.39 27.22
C PHE A 87 -38.13 -26.29 27.50
N GLY A 88 -38.05 -27.18 28.50
CA GLY A 88 -39.16 -28.05 28.91
C GLY A 88 -40.44 -27.29 29.27
N ASN A 89 -40.31 -26.07 29.78
CA ASN A 89 -41.42 -25.20 30.20
C ASN A 89 -41.67 -24.02 29.24
N LEU A 90 -41.34 -24.16 27.95
CA LEU A 90 -41.50 -23.10 26.94
C LEU A 90 -42.86 -22.36 26.97
N PRO A 91 -44.01 -23.02 27.19
CA PRO A 91 -45.30 -22.31 27.30
C PRO A 91 -45.39 -21.34 28.48
N GLU A 92 -44.79 -21.67 29.63
CA GLU A 92 -44.72 -20.81 30.82
C GLU A 92 -43.70 -19.69 30.63
N LEU A 93 -42.56 -19.98 29.97
CA LEU A 93 -41.55 -18.99 29.61
C LEU A 93 -42.11 -17.94 28.62
N LEU A 94 -43.08 -18.34 27.77
CA LEU A 94 -43.80 -17.45 26.86
C LEU A 94 -45.01 -16.74 27.50
N SER A 95 -45.33 -17.02 28.77
CA SER A 95 -46.46 -16.40 29.46
C SER A 95 -46.16 -15.02 30.05
N THR A 96 -44.88 -14.58 30.05
CA THR A 96 -44.48 -13.25 30.50
C THR A 96 -45.20 -12.15 29.72
N THR A 97 -45.58 -11.06 30.40
CA THR A 97 -46.25 -9.90 29.77
C THR A 97 -45.29 -9.08 28.91
N ASP A 98 -43.99 -9.29 29.07
CA ASP A 98 -42.93 -8.62 28.33
C ASP A 98 -42.77 -9.20 26.93
N VAL A 99 -43.05 -8.39 25.91
CA VAL A 99 -42.98 -8.78 24.49
C VAL A 99 -41.54 -9.05 24.05
N VAL A 100 -40.56 -8.32 24.60
CA VAL A 100 -39.14 -8.43 24.24
C VAL A 100 -38.56 -9.73 24.77
N ILE A 101 -38.82 -10.04 26.04
CA ILE A 101 -38.35 -11.27 26.68
C ILE A 101 -38.90 -12.51 25.96
N ARG A 102 -40.21 -12.49 25.61
CA ARG A 102 -40.82 -13.58 24.81
C ARG A 102 -40.12 -13.78 23.48
N GLN A 103 -39.77 -12.69 22.80
CA GLN A 103 -39.12 -12.75 21.50
C GLN A 103 -37.69 -13.29 21.61
N CYS A 104 -36.93 -12.90 22.64
CA CYS A 104 -35.60 -13.42 22.94
C CYS A 104 -35.61 -14.94 23.19
N ILE A 105 -36.57 -15.43 23.98
CA ILE A 105 -36.76 -16.85 24.26
C ILE A 105 -37.07 -17.61 22.94
N MET A 106 -37.84 -17.02 22.04
CA MET A 106 -38.15 -17.62 20.74
C MET A 106 -36.96 -17.68 19.79
N TRP A 107 -36.09 -16.66 19.81
CA TRP A 107 -34.88 -16.67 18.99
C TRP A 107 -33.83 -17.66 19.50
N ALA A 108 -33.65 -17.77 20.82
CA ALA A 108 -32.79 -18.78 21.44
C ALA A 108 -33.29 -20.20 21.17
N PHE A 109 -34.61 -20.40 21.20
CA PHE A 109 -35.21 -21.68 20.81
C PHE A 109 -35.04 -21.99 19.32
N ALA A 110 -35.15 -20.99 18.44
CA ALA A 110 -34.97 -21.16 17.00
C ALA A 110 -33.52 -21.53 16.62
N SER A 111 -32.52 -20.98 17.31
CA SER A 111 -31.10 -21.23 17.00
C SER A 111 -30.63 -22.64 17.37
N ILE A 112 -31.29 -23.30 18.33
CA ILE A 112 -30.97 -24.67 18.75
C ILE A 112 -31.77 -25.75 18.01
N LEU A 113 -32.78 -25.36 17.21
CA LEU A 113 -33.58 -26.29 16.38
C LEU A 113 -32.75 -27.34 15.61
N PRO A 114 -31.53 -27.10 15.10
CA PRO A 114 -30.72 -28.13 14.43
C PRO A 114 -30.31 -29.34 15.29
N CYS A 115 -30.48 -29.28 16.62
CA CYS A 115 -30.13 -30.37 17.53
C CYS A 115 -31.22 -31.47 17.55
N LYS A 116 -30.79 -32.74 17.41
CA LYS A 116 -31.66 -33.90 17.09
C LYS A 116 -32.80 -34.20 18.08
N ASN A 117 -32.79 -33.66 19.29
CA ASN A 117 -33.64 -34.12 20.40
C ASN A 117 -34.63 -33.08 20.94
N ILE A 118 -34.73 -31.88 20.33
CA ILE A 118 -35.41 -30.73 20.96
C ILE A 118 -36.92 -30.67 20.68
N LEU A 119 -37.37 -31.09 19.49
CA LEU A 119 -38.79 -31.00 19.13
C LEU A 119 -39.54 -32.29 19.48
N SER A 120 -40.55 -32.19 20.33
CA SER A 120 -41.52 -33.26 20.57
C SER A 120 -42.81 -33.02 19.77
N PRO A 121 -43.55 -34.07 19.38
CA PRO A 121 -44.87 -33.92 18.75
C PRO A 121 -45.87 -33.11 19.61
N LEU A 122 -45.73 -33.16 20.93
CA LEU A 122 -46.54 -32.39 21.87
C LEU A 122 -46.24 -30.88 21.75
N LEU A 123 -44.96 -30.51 21.70
CA LEU A 123 -44.52 -29.12 21.56
C LEU A 123 -44.97 -28.52 20.23
N ILE A 124 -44.89 -29.28 19.14
CA ILE A 124 -45.37 -28.86 17.81
C ILE A 124 -46.87 -28.57 17.81
N ARG A 125 -47.67 -29.39 18.51
CA ARG A 125 -49.11 -29.16 18.66
C ARG A 125 -49.43 -27.91 19.50
N LEU A 126 -48.64 -27.65 20.55
CA LEU A 126 -48.80 -26.46 21.38
C LEU A 126 -48.46 -25.19 20.60
N LEU A 127 -47.33 -25.16 19.88
CA LEU A 127 -46.94 -24.05 19.01
C LEU A 127 -48.02 -23.75 17.97
N TYR A 128 -48.59 -24.78 17.33
CA TYR A 128 -49.66 -24.60 16.36
C TYR A 128 -50.94 -23.98 16.94
N LYS A 129 -51.38 -24.39 18.13
CA LYS A 129 -52.57 -23.82 18.78
C LYS A 129 -52.43 -22.32 19.04
N SER A 130 -51.21 -21.85 19.27
CA SER A 130 -50.91 -20.46 19.58
C SER A 130 -50.68 -19.59 18.34
N LEU A 131 -50.85 -20.11 17.12
CA LEU A 131 -50.62 -19.37 15.88
C LEU A 131 -51.65 -18.25 15.63
N LYS A 132 -52.86 -18.39 16.19
CA LYS A 132 -53.92 -17.36 16.19
C LYS A 132 -53.81 -16.36 17.34
N ASN A 133 -52.82 -16.50 18.21
CA ASN A 133 -52.62 -15.56 19.31
C ASN A 133 -52.17 -14.21 18.75
N GLU A 134 -52.84 -13.12 19.13
CA GLU A 134 -52.57 -11.76 18.61
C GLU A 134 -51.12 -11.31 18.83
N ILE A 135 -50.48 -11.81 19.89
CA ILE A 135 -49.13 -11.40 20.30
C ILE A 135 -48.08 -12.40 19.81
N LEU A 136 -48.34 -13.70 19.96
CA LEU A 136 -47.36 -14.76 19.66
C LEU A 136 -47.40 -15.28 18.22
N GLY A 137 -48.48 -14.97 17.47
CA GLY A 137 -48.74 -15.57 16.16
C GLY A 137 -47.61 -15.37 15.15
N TRP A 138 -46.93 -14.21 15.20
CA TRP A 138 -45.81 -13.94 14.30
C TRP A 138 -44.54 -14.72 14.64
N SER A 139 -44.09 -14.67 15.89
CA SER A 139 -42.90 -15.40 16.34
C SER A 139 -43.06 -16.91 16.13
N ILE A 140 -44.27 -17.42 16.36
CA ILE A 140 -44.61 -18.82 16.11
C ILE A 140 -44.61 -19.14 14.61
N SER A 141 -45.17 -18.27 13.77
CA SER A 141 -45.14 -18.46 12.31
C SER A 141 -43.70 -18.48 11.77
N TYR A 142 -42.80 -17.71 12.38
CA TYR A 142 -41.37 -17.72 12.05
C TYR A 142 -40.68 -19.02 12.49
N LEU A 143 -41.02 -19.56 13.66
CA LEU A 143 -40.54 -20.90 14.06
C LEU A 143 -40.99 -21.97 13.07
N PHE A 144 -42.23 -21.92 12.58
CA PHE A 144 -42.67 -22.84 11.53
C PHE A 144 -41.95 -22.61 10.20
N ARG A 145 -41.59 -21.37 9.85
CA ARG A 145 -40.71 -21.07 8.70
C ARG A 145 -39.36 -21.74 8.88
N LYS A 146 -38.71 -21.60 10.04
CA LYS A 146 -37.43 -22.24 10.33
C LYS A 146 -37.52 -23.76 10.32
N ILE A 147 -38.58 -24.33 10.90
CA ILE A 147 -38.87 -25.77 10.82
C ILE A 147 -38.98 -26.23 9.34
N SER A 148 -39.59 -25.42 8.47
CA SER A 148 -39.74 -25.73 7.05
C SER A 148 -38.45 -25.63 6.22
N GLU A 149 -37.39 -25.00 6.75
CA GLU A 149 -36.07 -24.93 6.10
C GLU A 149 -35.26 -26.22 6.31
N TYR A 150 -35.67 -27.09 7.25
CA TYR A 150 -34.98 -28.33 7.57
C TYR A 150 -35.81 -29.58 7.23
N ASP A 151 -35.38 -30.34 6.22
CA ASP A 151 -36.04 -31.56 5.73
C ASP A 151 -36.41 -32.57 6.82
N LYS A 152 -35.63 -32.63 7.91
CA LYS A 152 -35.81 -33.57 9.03
C LYS A 152 -37.00 -33.22 9.94
N TYR A 153 -37.40 -31.95 10.04
CA TYR A 153 -38.47 -31.50 10.96
C TYR A 153 -39.84 -31.37 10.29
N ILE A 154 -39.87 -31.18 8.98
CA ILE A 154 -41.11 -31.19 8.19
C ILE A 154 -41.97 -32.45 8.39
N PRO A 155 -41.44 -33.69 8.51
CA PRO A 155 -42.22 -34.88 8.86
C PRO A 155 -42.90 -34.83 10.24
N MET A 156 -42.37 -34.04 11.18
CA MET A 156 -42.87 -33.98 12.55
C MET A 156 -44.14 -33.12 12.66
N VAL A 157 -44.37 -32.24 11.69
CA VAL A 157 -45.63 -31.50 11.54
C VAL A 157 -46.58 -32.31 10.68
N THR A 158 -47.75 -32.64 11.23
CA THR A 158 -48.70 -33.51 10.53
C THR A 158 -49.26 -32.86 9.27
N GLY A 159 -49.60 -33.68 8.28
CA GLY A 159 -50.23 -33.22 7.04
C GLY A 159 -51.48 -32.36 7.24
N ALA A 160 -52.32 -32.74 8.22
CA ALA A 160 -53.52 -31.98 8.58
C ALA A 160 -53.20 -30.57 9.12
N MET A 161 -52.07 -30.40 9.83
CA MET A 161 -51.63 -29.09 10.33
C MET A 161 -51.15 -28.20 9.17
N TRP A 162 -50.41 -28.74 8.20
CA TRP A 162 -50.00 -27.99 7.01
C TRP A 162 -51.19 -27.54 6.17
N ILE A 163 -52.17 -28.42 5.94
CA ILE A 163 -53.41 -28.07 5.23
C ILE A 163 -54.14 -26.96 6.00
N SER A 164 -54.26 -27.10 7.33
CA SER A 164 -54.92 -26.09 8.15
C SER A 164 -54.19 -24.74 8.12
N MET A 165 -52.85 -24.72 8.15
CA MET A 165 -52.05 -23.49 7.97
C MET A 165 -52.27 -22.85 6.61
N SER A 166 -52.45 -23.63 5.53
CA SER A 166 -52.78 -23.07 4.21
C SER A 166 -54.14 -22.37 4.18
N ASN A 167 -55.11 -22.84 4.98
CA ASN A 167 -56.40 -22.16 5.11
C ASN A 167 -56.31 -20.85 5.91
N LEU A 168 -55.31 -20.71 6.80
CA LEU A 168 -55.06 -19.48 7.54
C LEU A 168 -54.60 -18.32 6.65
N LEU A 169 -54.14 -18.58 5.42
CA LEU A 169 -53.80 -17.53 4.45
C LEU A 169 -55.00 -16.62 4.12
N PHE A 170 -56.23 -17.13 4.26
CA PHE A 170 -57.48 -16.43 3.96
C PHE A 170 -58.12 -15.78 5.20
N ASP A 171 -57.61 -16.06 6.40
CA ASP A 171 -58.13 -15.51 7.66
C ASP A 171 -57.65 -14.06 7.80
N ARG A 172 -58.56 -13.11 7.53
CA ARG A 172 -58.27 -11.66 7.60
C ARG A 172 -58.05 -11.15 9.03
N THR A 173 -58.32 -11.97 10.05
CA THR A 173 -58.03 -11.62 11.44
C THR A 173 -56.54 -11.81 11.80
N LEU A 174 -55.79 -12.55 10.98
CA LEU A 174 -54.34 -12.69 11.14
C LEU A 174 -53.60 -11.47 10.58
N GLY A 175 -52.61 -10.99 11.34
CA GLY A 175 -51.71 -9.93 10.90
C GLY A 175 -51.02 -10.24 9.57
N GLU A 176 -50.81 -9.21 8.75
CA GLU A 176 -50.26 -9.36 7.40
C GLU A 176 -48.88 -10.03 7.39
N GLN A 177 -48.06 -9.80 8.42
CA GLN A 177 -46.74 -10.41 8.52
C GLN A 177 -46.79 -11.90 8.87
N VAL A 178 -47.80 -12.33 9.64
CA VAL A 178 -48.06 -13.75 9.90
C VAL A 178 -48.45 -14.44 8.61
N ARG A 179 -49.38 -13.85 7.85
CA ARG A 179 -49.84 -14.38 6.55
C ARG A 179 -48.70 -14.45 5.54
N THR A 180 -47.86 -13.42 5.47
CA THR A 180 -46.66 -13.37 4.62
C THR A 180 -45.64 -14.44 5.02
N THR A 181 -45.37 -14.62 6.31
CA THR A 181 -44.45 -15.65 6.81
C THR A 181 -44.96 -17.06 6.50
N LEU A 182 -46.27 -17.31 6.65
CA LEU A 182 -46.89 -18.57 6.29
C LEU A 182 -46.78 -18.89 4.79
N ILE A 183 -46.85 -17.88 3.91
CA ILE A 183 -46.62 -18.06 2.46
C ILE A 183 -45.21 -18.57 2.19
N TYR A 184 -44.18 -17.99 2.80
CA TYR A 184 -42.81 -18.48 2.67
C TYR A 184 -42.64 -19.91 3.23
N THR A 185 -43.21 -20.17 4.41
CA THR A 185 -43.21 -21.50 5.03
C THR A 185 -43.85 -22.56 4.11
N LEU A 186 -45.02 -22.26 3.55
CA LEU A 186 -45.73 -23.20 2.67
C LEU A 186 -45.03 -23.38 1.33
N ASN A 187 -44.34 -22.36 0.81
CA ASN A 187 -43.51 -22.50 -0.39
C ASN A 187 -42.32 -23.46 -0.15
N ASN A 188 -41.70 -23.43 1.03
CA ASN A 188 -40.67 -24.41 1.40
C ASN A 188 -41.25 -25.83 1.50
N VAL A 189 -42.41 -25.97 2.16
CA VAL A 189 -43.12 -27.26 2.27
C VAL A 189 -43.51 -27.79 0.89
N TYR A 190 -43.94 -26.93 -0.05
CA TYR A 190 -44.26 -27.30 -1.43
C TYR A 190 -43.08 -27.98 -2.13
N LYS A 191 -41.85 -27.45 -1.98
CA LYS A 191 -40.64 -27.98 -2.62
C LYS A 191 -40.26 -29.37 -2.10
N ILE A 192 -40.62 -29.68 -0.86
CA ILE A 192 -40.14 -30.88 -0.14
C ILE A 192 -41.21 -31.97 -0.07
N ARG A 193 -42.50 -31.60 0.02
CA ARG A 193 -43.62 -32.55 0.21
C ARG A 193 -44.52 -32.65 -1.02
N GLN A 194 -44.17 -33.58 -1.91
CA GLN A 194 -44.88 -33.81 -3.17
C GLN A 194 -46.40 -34.07 -3.01
N TRP A 195 -46.84 -34.75 -1.95
CA TRP A 195 -48.26 -35.11 -1.79
C TRP A 195 -49.16 -33.93 -1.37
N ILE A 196 -48.63 -32.92 -0.68
CA ILE A 196 -49.38 -31.72 -0.25
C ILE A 196 -49.16 -30.53 -1.18
N ALA A 197 -48.11 -30.59 -2.02
CA ALA A 197 -47.79 -29.57 -3.02
C ALA A 197 -48.98 -29.14 -3.91
N PRO A 198 -49.87 -30.03 -4.39
CA PRO A 198 -51.04 -29.62 -5.17
C PRO A 198 -52.00 -28.71 -4.39
N VAL A 199 -52.22 -29.02 -3.10
CA VAL A 199 -53.11 -28.25 -2.22
C VAL A 199 -52.52 -26.87 -1.94
N ILE A 200 -51.21 -26.79 -1.69
CA ILE A 200 -50.53 -25.51 -1.45
C ILE A 200 -50.57 -24.62 -2.70
N LYS A 201 -50.29 -25.20 -3.87
CA LYS A 201 -50.38 -24.48 -5.15
C LYS A 201 -51.78 -23.92 -5.39
N GLU A 202 -52.82 -24.74 -5.22
CA GLU A 202 -54.21 -24.32 -5.40
C GLU A 202 -54.55 -23.14 -4.49
N LYS A 203 -54.09 -23.18 -3.23
CA LYS A 203 -54.30 -22.09 -2.26
C LYS A 203 -53.58 -20.80 -2.65
N PHE A 204 -52.40 -20.86 -3.27
CA PHE A 204 -51.71 -19.65 -3.74
C PHE A 204 -52.39 -19.05 -4.98
N GLU A 205 -52.89 -19.89 -5.88
CA GLU A 205 -53.67 -19.47 -7.05
C GLU A 205 -55.03 -18.87 -6.67
N GLU A 206 -55.70 -19.43 -5.65
CA GLU A 206 -56.91 -18.87 -5.04
C GLU A 206 -56.64 -17.53 -4.34
N LEU A 207 -55.50 -17.41 -3.64
CA LEU A 207 -55.14 -16.18 -2.95
C LEU A 207 -54.96 -15.00 -3.93
N ILE A 208 -54.25 -15.18 -5.04
CA ILE A 208 -54.09 -14.13 -6.08
C ILE A 208 -55.40 -13.70 -6.76
N ARG A 209 -56.40 -14.59 -6.77
CA ARG A 209 -57.74 -14.26 -7.27
C ARG A 209 -58.58 -13.47 -6.27
N THR A 210 -58.14 -13.37 -5.01
CA THR A 210 -58.88 -12.65 -3.97
C THR A 210 -58.60 -11.15 -4.05
N ASP A 211 -59.66 -10.34 -4.07
CA ASP A 211 -59.57 -8.88 -4.02
C ASP A 211 -59.23 -8.35 -2.61
N GLY A 212 -58.48 -7.25 -2.55
CA GLY A 212 -58.15 -6.56 -1.29
C GLY A 212 -57.00 -7.19 -0.49
N LEU A 213 -56.05 -7.83 -1.16
CA LEU A 213 -54.78 -8.21 -0.54
C LEU A 213 -53.90 -6.98 -0.31
N SER A 214 -53.17 -6.96 0.79
CA SER A 214 -52.12 -5.96 0.99
C SER A 214 -50.94 -6.21 0.05
N THR A 215 -50.19 -5.15 -0.26
CA THR A 215 -49.06 -5.22 -1.19
C THR A 215 -48.02 -6.26 -0.77
N GLN A 216 -47.77 -6.41 0.54
CA GLN A 216 -46.82 -7.39 1.08
C GLN A 216 -47.28 -8.84 0.86
N VAL A 217 -48.54 -9.14 1.16
CA VAL A 217 -49.11 -10.48 0.96
C VAL A 217 -49.19 -10.81 -0.53
N LEU A 218 -49.53 -9.83 -1.37
CA LEU A 218 -49.57 -9.98 -2.83
C LEU A 218 -48.18 -10.32 -3.39
N LEU A 219 -47.15 -9.53 -3.05
CA LEU A 219 -45.76 -9.75 -3.48
C LEU A 219 -45.24 -11.12 -3.06
N ALA A 220 -45.45 -11.51 -1.80
CA ALA A 220 -45.03 -12.82 -1.30
C ALA A 220 -45.74 -13.98 -2.04
N THR A 221 -47.02 -13.80 -2.37
CA THR A 221 -47.78 -14.80 -3.13
C THR A 221 -47.27 -14.92 -4.57
N VAL A 222 -46.97 -13.79 -5.23
CA VAL A 222 -46.38 -13.74 -6.58
C VAL A 222 -45.00 -14.41 -6.59
N HIS A 223 -44.15 -14.11 -5.60
CA HIS A 223 -42.86 -14.77 -5.44
C HIS A 223 -43.01 -16.28 -5.23
N GLY A 224 -43.96 -16.71 -4.39
CA GLY A 224 -44.30 -18.11 -4.20
C GLY A 224 -44.69 -18.81 -5.50
N LEU A 225 -45.61 -18.22 -6.27
CA LEU A 225 -46.01 -18.77 -7.58
C LEU A 225 -44.86 -18.80 -8.59
N HIS A 226 -43.99 -17.79 -8.59
CA HIS A 226 -42.80 -17.78 -9.43
C HIS A 226 -41.85 -18.92 -9.08
N SER A 227 -41.59 -19.11 -7.78
CA SER A 227 -40.80 -20.22 -7.28
C SER A 227 -41.39 -21.58 -7.68
N MET A 228 -42.70 -21.74 -7.55
CA MET A 228 -43.40 -22.96 -7.97
C MET A 228 -43.32 -23.20 -9.49
N ALA A 229 -43.44 -22.14 -10.30
CA ALA A 229 -43.33 -22.21 -11.76
C ALA A 229 -41.91 -22.59 -12.23
N ILE A 230 -40.88 -22.07 -11.55
CA ILE A 230 -39.48 -22.48 -11.73
C ILE A 230 -39.32 -23.97 -11.39
N SER A 231 -39.94 -24.43 -10.29
CA SER A 231 -39.97 -25.85 -9.90
C SER A 231 -40.88 -26.72 -10.76
N GLY A 232 -41.46 -26.20 -11.85
CA GLY A 232 -42.21 -26.98 -12.85
C GLY A 232 -43.73 -26.97 -12.70
N ALA A 233 -44.29 -26.16 -11.80
CA ALA A 233 -45.75 -26.02 -11.66
C ALA A 233 -46.38 -25.37 -12.90
N HIS A 234 -47.55 -25.86 -13.31
CA HIS A 234 -48.37 -25.22 -14.34
C HIS A 234 -49.41 -24.31 -13.70
N LEU A 235 -49.30 -23.01 -13.92
CA LEU A 235 -50.26 -22.05 -13.38
C LEU A 235 -51.56 -22.02 -14.20
N GLY A 236 -52.70 -21.93 -13.53
CA GLY A 236 -54.02 -21.84 -14.17
C GLY A 236 -54.18 -20.60 -15.05
N GLN A 237 -54.90 -20.73 -16.17
CA GLN A 237 -55.12 -19.61 -17.10
C GLN A 237 -55.86 -18.43 -16.46
N GLU A 238 -56.76 -18.71 -15.52
CA GLU A 238 -57.46 -17.68 -14.74
C GLU A 238 -56.49 -16.89 -13.87
N THR A 239 -55.53 -17.57 -13.21
CA THR A 239 -54.46 -16.95 -12.43
C THR A 239 -53.55 -16.09 -13.30
N ILE A 240 -53.15 -16.57 -14.48
CA ILE A 240 -52.30 -15.80 -15.43
C ILE A 240 -53.04 -14.55 -15.93
N SER A 241 -54.33 -14.68 -16.24
CA SER A 241 -55.17 -13.55 -16.67
C SER A 241 -55.29 -12.50 -15.56
N ARG A 242 -55.44 -12.96 -14.32
CA ARG A 242 -55.48 -12.08 -13.15
C ARG A 242 -54.15 -11.37 -12.90
N LEU A 243 -53.01 -12.06 -13.04
CA LEU A 243 -51.68 -11.46 -12.93
C LEU A 243 -51.45 -10.39 -14.01
N ARG A 244 -51.88 -10.62 -15.26
CA ARG A 244 -51.83 -9.61 -16.32
C ARG A 244 -52.66 -8.37 -15.98
N HIS A 245 -53.88 -8.56 -15.50
CA HIS A 245 -54.72 -7.44 -15.05
C HIS A 245 -54.08 -6.64 -13.90
N LEU A 246 -53.46 -7.32 -12.93
CA LEU A 246 -52.75 -6.67 -11.83
C LEU A 246 -51.49 -5.92 -12.29
N SER A 247 -50.76 -6.44 -13.30
CA SER A 247 -49.58 -5.78 -13.86
C SER A 247 -49.90 -4.47 -14.59
N SER A 248 -51.11 -4.31 -15.12
CA SER A 248 -51.52 -3.10 -15.83
C SER A 248 -52.00 -1.97 -14.90
N ASN A 249 -52.34 -2.29 -13.65
CA ASN A 249 -53.06 -1.38 -12.74
C ASN A 249 -52.42 -1.28 -11.34
N GLY A 250 -51.27 -1.91 -11.07
CA GLY A 250 -50.61 -1.98 -9.75
C GLY A 250 -49.56 -0.90 -9.47
N ASP A 251 -49.00 -0.85 -8.25
CA ASP A 251 -47.88 0.03 -7.89
C ASP A 251 -46.56 -0.44 -8.52
N SER A 252 -45.63 0.48 -8.81
CA SER A 252 -44.37 0.21 -9.56
C SER A 252 -43.57 -1.02 -9.11
N SER A 253 -43.48 -1.29 -7.81
CA SER A 253 -42.74 -2.44 -7.27
C SER A 253 -43.46 -3.79 -7.45
N SER A 254 -44.79 -3.79 -7.41
CA SER A 254 -45.58 -5.00 -7.66
C SER A 254 -45.75 -5.28 -9.15
N MET A 255 -45.71 -4.24 -10.00
CA MET A 255 -45.63 -4.41 -11.45
C MET A 255 -44.35 -5.16 -11.87
N GLU A 256 -43.19 -4.81 -11.33
CA GLU A 256 -41.91 -5.40 -11.73
C GLU A 256 -41.86 -6.92 -11.44
N SER A 257 -42.21 -7.35 -10.23
CA SER A 257 -42.21 -8.78 -9.86
C SER A 257 -43.27 -9.60 -10.61
N ILE A 258 -44.42 -8.99 -10.94
CA ILE A 258 -45.45 -9.66 -11.75
C ILE A 258 -45.01 -9.76 -13.21
N HIS A 259 -44.37 -8.72 -13.77
CA HIS A 259 -43.81 -8.76 -15.11
C HIS A 259 -42.70 -9.80 -15.24
N GLU A 260 -41.86 -9.97 -14.24
CA GLU A 260 -40.83 -11.01 -14.23
C GLU A 260 -41.43 -12.42 -14.30
N LEU A 261 -42.43 -12.71 -13.47
CA LEU A 261 -43.16 -13.99 -13.52
C LEU A 261 -43.84 -14.22 -14.88
N LEU A 262 -44.52 -13.21 -15.42
CA LEU A 262 -45.20 -13.31 -16.72
C LEU A 262 -44.20 -13.53 -17.85
N ASN A 263 -43.08 -12.81 -17.86
CA ASN A 263 -42.00 -12.99 -18.83
C ASN A 263 -41.39 -14.40 -18.74
N PHE A 264 -41.18 -14.93 -17.53
CA PHE A 264 -40.71 -16.29 -17.34
C PHE A 264 -41.68 -17.33 -17.93
N LEU A 265 -42.98 -17.17 -17.68
CA LEU A 265 -44.01 -18.08 -18.19
C LEU A 265 -44.16 -17.99 -19.71
N ASP A 266 -44.12 -16.78 -20.27
CA ASP A 266 -44.21 -16.55 -21.71
C ASP A 266 -42.95 -17.08 -22.44
N ASN A 267 -41.75 -16.88 -21.88
CA ASN A 267 -40.51 -17.47 -22.40
C ASN A 267 -40.54 -19.00 -22.34
N LYS A 268 -41.03 -19.60 -21.25
CA LYS A 268 -41.18 -21.06 -21.12
C LYS A 268 -42.20 -21.61 -22.13
N ARG A 269 -43.25 -20.85 -22.43
CA ARG A 269 -44.27 -21.20 -23.44
C ARG A 269 -43.73 -21.08 -24.87
N ILE A 270 -42.92 -20.05 -25.15
CA ILE A 270 -42.21 -19.89 -26.43
C ILE A 270 -41.22 -21.04 -26.61
N LEU A 271 -40.44 -21.36 -25.58
CA LEU A 271 -39.49 -22.47 -25.60
C LEU A 271 -40.17 -23.84 -25.69
N SER A 272 -41.36 -24.06 -25.11
CA SER A 272 -42.12 -25.30 -25.28
C SER A 272 -42.72 -25.45 -26.70
N HIS A 273 -43.11 -24.35 -27.33
CA HIS A 273 -43.50 -24.31 -28.74
C HIS A 273 -42.30 -24.53 -29.68
N VAL A 274 -41.13 -23.99 -29.37
CA VAL A 274 -39.91 -24.18 -30.17
C VAL A 274 -39.36 -25.61 -30.00
N SER A 275 -39.39 -26.18 -28.79
CA SER A 275 -38.92 -27.55 -28.52
C SER A 275 -39.85 -28.65 -29.04
N SER A 276 -41.13 -28.38 -29.29
CA SER A 276 -41.99 -29.29 -30.08
C SER A 276 -41.71 -29.23 -31.58
N SER A 277 -41.04 -28.17 -32.07
CA SER A 277 -40.64 -27.99 -33.48
C SER A 277 -39.19 -28.41 -33.79
N MET A 278 -38.33 -28.59 -32.78
CA MET A 278 -36.91 -28.90 -32.96
C MET A 278 -36.43 -30.03 -32.04
N ALA A 279 -35.94 -31.11 -32.65
CA ALA A 279 -35.45 -32.30 -31.97
C ALA A 279 -34.11 -32.08 -31.23
N GLY A 280 -34.09 -32.53 -29.97
CA GLY A 280 -32.97 -33.18 -29.27
C GLY A 280 -31.57 -32.57 -29.38
N GLY A 281 -31.19 -31.72 -28.40
CA GLY A 281 -29.79 -31.42 -28.09
C GLY A 281 -29.55 -29.98 -27.65
N ASN A 282 -30.00 -29.01 -28.46
CA ASN A 282 -29.71 -27.59 -28.22
C ASN A 282 -30.62 -26.94 -27.15
N VAL A 283 -31.83 -27.46 -26.94
CA VAL A 283 -32.75 -26.98 -25.91
C VAL A 283 -32.16 -27.14 -24.50
N LYS A 284 -31.35 -28.18 -24.26
CA LYS A 284 -30.74 -28.43 -22.95
C LYS A 284 -29.67 -27.38 -22.61
N LYS A 285 -28.93 -26.89 -23.60
CA LYS A 285 -27.92 -25.83 -23.40
C LYS A 285 -28.57 -24.47 -23.15
N GLU A 286 -29.64 -24.11 -23.85
CA GLU A 286 -30.36 -22.85 -23.62
C GLU A 286 -31.15 -22.85 -22.30
N LEU A 287 -31.75 -23.98 -21.89
CA LEU A 287 -32.36 -24.10 -20.57
C LEU A 287 -31.33 -23.97 -19.44
N THR A 288 -30.13 -24.54 -19.62
CA THR A 288 -29.07 -24.42 -18.61
C THR A 288 -28.54 -22.98 -18.56
N ALA A 289 -28.42 -22.31 -19.71
CA ALA A 289 -27.96 -20.92 -19.79
C ALA A 289 -28.90 -19.93 -19.08
N THR A 290 -30.23 -20.08 -19.25
CA THR A 290 -31.22 -19.25 -18.52
C THR A 290 -31.29 -19.59 -17.03
N GLN A 291 -31.01 -20.84 -16.64
CA GLN A 291 -30.87 -21.23 -15.22
C GLN A 291 -29.58 -20.71 -14.57
N THR A 292 -28.51 -20.46 -15.33
CA THR A 292 -27.23 -19.94 -14.81
C THR A 292 -27.10 -18.41 -14.80
N THR A 293 -27.97 -17.68 -15.49
CA THR A 293 -28.02 -16.20 -15.43
C THR A 293 -28.91 -15.65 -14.32
N SER A 294 -29.68 -16.50 -13.63
CA SER A 294 -30.30 -16.15 -12.35
C SER A 294 -29.28 -16.36 -11.22
N VAL A 295 -28.26 -15.50 -11.19
CA VAL A 295 -27.42 -15.31 -10.01
C VAL A 295 -28.34 -14.95 -8.85
N SER A 296 -28.17 -15.68 -7.76
CA SER A 296 -28.83 -15.53 -6.47
C SER A 296 -29.09 -14.07 -6.05
N ARG A 297 -30.22 -13.51 -6.47
CA ARG A 297 -30.88 -12.44 -5.73
C ARG A 297 -31.80 -13.10 -4.72
N SER A 298 -31.18 -13.65 -3.68
CA SER A 298 -31.84 -13.79 -2.38
C SER A 298 -31.35 -12.66 -1.48
N GLU A 299 -31.43 -11.42 -1.94
CA GLU A 299 -31.74 -10.31 -1.05
C GLU A 299 -33.27 -10.27 -0.93
N GLU A 300 -33.85 -11.35 -0.38
CA GLU A 300 -35.16 -11.22 0.24
C GLU A 300 -34.94 -10.26 1.40
N GLU A 301 -35.49 -9.04 1.36
CA GLU A 301 -35.86 -8.36 2.59
C GLU A 301 -36.83 -9.30 3.30
N SER A 302 -36.29 -10.14 4.19
CA SER A 302 -37.08 -10.82 5.18
C SER A 302 -37.83 -9.72 5.92
N ILE A 303 -39.14 -9.60 5.69
CA ILE A 303 -39.99 -8.74 6.50
C ILE A 303 -40.04 -9.39 7.88
N GLU A 304 -39.01 -9.13 8.67
CA GLU A 304 -38.92 -9.40 10.08
C GLU A 304 -39.96 -8.56 10.83
N PRO A 305 -40.28 -8.97 12.07
CA PRO A 305 -40.99 -8.18 13.06
C PRO A 305 -40.99 -6.64 13.01
N THR A 306 -41.77 -5.98 12.13
CA THR A 306 -41.89 -4.51 11.97
C THR A 306 -42.72 -3.78 13.03
N VAL A 307 -42.99 -4.39 14.19
CA VAL A 307 -43.35 -3.59 15.37
C VAL A 307 -42.05 -3.12 15.97
N LYS A 308 -41.81 -1.80 15.85
CA LYS A 308 -40.75 -1.03 16.52
C LYS A 308 -40.61 -1.43 17.98
N LEU A 309 -39.77 -2.43 18.21
CA LEU A 309 -39.07 -2.73 19.44
C LEU A 309 -37.77 -3.35 18.97
N HIS A 310 -36.76 -2.48 18.93
CA HIS A 310 -35.39 -2.75 19.29
C HIS A 310 -35.04 -4.24 19.28
N SER A 311 -34.62 -4.71 18.10
CA SER A 311 -34.24 -6.10 17.87
C SER A 311 -33.27 -6.58 18.95
N MET A 312 -33.13 -7.90 19.08
CA MET A 312 -32.03 -8.50 19.84
C MET A 312 -30.67 -7.86 19.47
N ASP A 313 -30.50 -7.29 18.26
CA ASP A 313 -29.33 -6.49 17.89
C ASP A 313 -29.15 -5.21 18.72
N HIS A 314 -30.19 -4.60 19.28
CA HIS A 314 -30.07 -3.43 20.18
C HIS A 314 -29.60 -3.85 21.58
N PHE A 315 -30.07 -4.97 22.12
CA PHE A 315 -29.55 -5.52 23.39
C PHE A 315 -28.13 -6.09 23.21
N MET A 316 -27.86 -6.78 22.08
CA MET A 316 -26.53 -7.29 21.70
C MET A 316 -25.54 -6.20 21.27
N ASN A 317 -26.02 -5.05 20.77
CA ASN A 317 -25.21 -3.84 20.58
C ASN A 317 -24.84 -3.17 21.91
N THR A 318 -25.63 -3.40 22.97
CA THR A 318 -25.35 -2.82 24.29
C THR A 318 -24.40 -3.69 25.10
N VAL A 319 -24.35 -5.02 24.87
CA VAL A 319 -23.54 -5.94 25.68
C VAL A 319 -22.31 -6.53 24.96
N GLY A 320 -22.30 -6.71 23.65
CA GLY A 320 -21.12 -7.29 23.03
C GLY A 320 -21.37 -7.87 21.65
N HIS A 321 -21.19 -7.04 20.65
CA HIS A 321 -20.50 -7.42 19.43
C HIS A 321 -19.87 -8.83 19.39
N LEU A 322 -20.42 -9.71 18.55
CA LEU A 322 -19.77 -10.81 17.78
C LEU A 322 -20.90 -11.72 17.23
N GLY A 323 -21.20 -11.84 15.94
CA GLY A 323 -20.72 -11.22 14.73
C GLY A 323 -21.73 -11.48 13.59
N ARG A 324 -21.92 -10.49 12.71
CA ARG A 324 -22.52 -10.73 11.39
C ARG A 324 -21.47 -11.32 10.47
N THR A 325 -21.91 -12.31 9.70
CA THR A 325 -21.37 -12.75 8.40
C THR A 325 -19.88 -13.11 8.36
N PHE A 326 -19.61 -14.41 8.21
CA PHE A 326 -18.31 -14.91 7.75
C PHE A 326 -17.91 -14.18 6.45
N ASN A 327 -17.00 -13.22 6.59
CA ASN A 327 -16.13 -12.76 5.53
C ASN A 327 -14.74 -13.31 5.88
N ALA A 328 -14.12 -14.09 5.00
CA ALA A 328 -12.90 -14.85 5.32
C ALA A 328 -11.67 -13.98 5.64
N GLU A 329 -11.81 -12.64 5.63
CA GLU A 329 -10.74 -11.66 5.83
C GLU A 329 -10.94 -10.74 7.06
N SER A 330 -11.97 -10.93 7.90
CA SER A 330 -12.19 -10.05 9.06
C SER A 330 -11.23 -10.35 10.23
N LYS A 331 -10.42 -9.36 10.62
CA LYS A 331 -9.45 -9.42 11.74
C LYS A 331 -10.16 -9.62 13.10
N PRO A 332 -9.57 -10.37 14.07
CA PRO A 332 -10.15 -10.59 15.39
C PRO A 332 -10.49 -9.28 16.13
N ILE A 333 -11.61 -9.27 16.86
CA ILE A 333 -12.07 -8.12 17.66
C ILE A 333 -11.26 -8.09 18.97
N ASP A 334 -10.48 -7.02 19.16
CA ASP A 334 -9.76 -6.75 20.41
C ASP A 334 -10.51 -5.68 21.22
N VAL A 335 -11.25 -6.14 22.23
CA VAL A 335 -12.07 -5.30 23.12
C VAL A 335 -11.20 -4.29 23.89
N ARG A 336 -9.95 -4.64 24.23
CA ARG A 336 -9.05 -3.77 25.01
C ARG A 336 -8.60 -2.54 24.22
N LYS A 337 -8.67 -2.57 22.89
CA LYS A 337 -8.29 -1.46 22.01
C LYS A 337 -9.46 -0.58 21.60
N GLY A 338 -10.70 -0.94 21.94
CA GLY A 338 -11.91 -0.24 21.53
C GLY A 338 -12.50 -0.70 20.18
N HIS A 339 -12.04 -1.83 19.62
CA HIS A 339 -12.53 -2.36 18.33
C HIS A 339 -14.00 -2.84 18.41
N ASN A 340 -14.56 -2.87 19.62
CA ASN A 340 -15.94 -3.10 19.98
C ASN A 340 -16.77 -1.80 20.06
N GLN A 341 -16.32 -0.70 19.48
CA GLN A 341 -17.17 0.48 19.33
C GLN A 341 -17.85 0.45 17.96
N ALA A 342 -19.17 0.61 17.92
CA ALA A 342 -19.96 0.60 16.67
C ALA A 342 -19.44 1.63 15.65
N TRP A 343 -19.02 2.78 16.15
CA TRP A 343 -18.38 3.83 15.35
C TRP A 343 -17.08 3.33 14.68
N TYR A 344 -16.21 2.64 15.43
CA TYR A 344 -14.93 2.13 14.91
C TYR A 344 -15.18 1.13 13.79
N ARG A 345 -16.12 0.20 13.97
CA ARG A 345 -16.43 -0.82 12.95
C ARG A 345 -17.03 -0.24 11.68
N THR A 346 -17.93 0.71 11.85
CA THR A 346 -18.55 1.41 10.72
C THR A 346 -17.50 2.17 9.94
N THR A 347 -16.68 2.97 10.63
CA THR A 347 -15.59 3.74 10.02
C THR A 347 -14.53 2.82 9.40
N TRP A 348 -14.18 1.71 10.05
CA TRP A 348 -13.25 0.71 9.53
C TRP A 348 -13.74 0.13 8.20
N ASN A 349 -15.00 -0.31 8.14
CA ASN A 349 -15.57 -0.89 6.92
C ASN A 349 -15.68 0.15 5.80
N GLU A 350 -16.11 1.37 6.12
CA GLU A 350 -16.19 2.47 5.16
C GLU A 350 -14.80 2.81 4.60
N VAL A 351 -13.81 3.03 5.47
CA VAL A 351 -12.44 3.31 5.05
C VAL A 351 -11.83 2.11 4.31
N SER A 352 -12.11 0.86 4.71
CA SER A 352 -11.63 -0.34 4.00
C SER A 352 -12.15 -0.41 2.57
N ASN A 353 -13.42 -0.06 2.36
CA ASN A 353 -14.00 0.02 1.03
C ASN A 353 -13.33 1.14 0.22
N LEU A 354 -13.10 2.31 0.82
CA LEU A 354 -12.40 3.41 0.18
C LEU A 354 -10.94 3.09 -0.16
N VAL A 355 -10.20 2.37 0.69
CA VAL A 355 -8.85 1.86 0.38
C VAL A 355 -8.88 0.97 -0.86
N THR A 356 -9.89 0.10 -0.98
CA THR A 356 -10.04 -0.78 -2.15
C THR A 356 -10.31 0.03 -3.43
N LEU A 357 -11.13 1.08 -3.33
CA LEU A 357 -11.37 2.01 -4.44
C LEU A 357 -10.13 2.84 -4.78
N ALA A 358 -9.35 3.28 -3.79
CA ALA A 358 -8.12 4.03 -3.95
C ALA A 358 -7.08 3.26 -4.76
N LYS A 359 -6.93 1.96 -4.50
CA LYS A 359 -6.03 1.05 -5.25
C LYS A 359 -6.36 0.95 -6.73
N THR A 360 -7.61 1.21 -7.10
CA THR A 360 -8.08 1.16 -8.49
C THR A 360 -8.18 2.56 -9.11
N GLY A 361 -7.89 3.62 -8.35
CA GLY A 361 -7.96 4.99 -8.82
C GLY A 361 -9.38 5.52 -9.03
N HIS A 362 -10.35 5.08 -8.23
CA HIS A 362 -11.78 5.46 -8.39
C HIS A 362 -12.37 6.25 -7.20
N LEU A 363 -11.54 6.84 -6.34
CA LEU A 363 -12.04 7.78 -5.31
C LEU A 363 -12.64 9.02 -5.97
N LYS A 364 -13.82 9.44 -5.51
CA LYS A 364 -14.48 10.70 -5.87
C LYS A 364 -14.07 11.82 -4.90
N ASP A 365 -14.33 13.07 -5.27
CA ASP A 365 -14.04 14.23 -4.41
C ASP A 365 -14.71 14.12 -3.03
N GLN A 366 -15.94 13.63 -2.96
CA GLN A 366 -16.67 13.39 -1.70
C GLN A 366 -15.98 12.34 -0.82
N ASP A 367 -15.33 11.34 -1.45
CA ASP A 367 -14.58 10.31 -0.72
C ASP A 367 -13.29 10.91 -0.14
N PHE A 368 -12.61 11.79 -0.89
CA PHE A 368 -11.47 12.55 -0.38
C PHE A 368 -11.86 13.47 0.78
N ASP A 369 -12.98 14.20 0.67
CA ASP A 369 -13.49 15.06 1.74
C ASP A 369 -13.83 14.25 3.00
N TYR A 370 -14.45 13.08 2.84
CA TYR A 370 -14.74 12.17 3.93
C TYR A 370 -13.45 11.68 4.61
N LEU A 371 -12.47 11.21 3.83
CA LEU A 371 -11.19 10.75 4.34
C LEU A 371 -10.43 11.86 5.06
N VAL A 372 -10.38 13.08 4.51
CA VAL A 372 -9.75 14.25 5.14
C VAL A 372 -10.45 14.61 6.46
N ALA A 373 -11.78 14.64 6.47
CA ALA A 373 -12.55 14.95 7.67
C ALA A 373 -12.24 13.95 8.78
N LYS A 374 -12.16 12.66 8.46
CA LYS A 374 -11.77 11.61 9.41
C LYS A 374 -10.29 11.70 9.77
N PHE A 375 -9.41 12.08 8.86
CA PHE A 375 -7.98 12.14 9.14
C PHE A 375 -7.59 13.24 10.14
N GLY A 376 -8.41 14.28 10.34
CA GLY A 376 -8.16 15.36 11.32
C GLY A 376 -8.60 15.03 12.75
N ASP A 377 -8.08 15.74 13.76
CA ASP A 377 -8.44 15.56 15.20
C ASP A 377 -9.78 16.24 15.56
N GLY A 378 -10.81 15.99 14.75
CA GLY A 378 -12.13 16.60 14.93
C GLY A 378 -12.92 16.04 16.11
N THR A 379 -13.96 16.76 16.52
CA THR A 379 -14.90 16.38 17.59
C THR A 379 -15.62 15.06 17.34
N HIS A 380 -15.67 14.60 16.09
CA HIS A 380 -16.22 13.31 15.68
C HIS A 380 -15.46 12.10 16.26
N TRP A 381 -14.26 12.30 16.81
CA TRP A 381 -13.49 11.26 17.49
C TRP A 381 -13.90 10.98 18.94
N GLY A 382 -14.76 11.81 19.55
CA GLY A 382 -15.42 11.55 20.84
C GLY A 382 -14.58 10.83 21.91
N LEU A 383 -15.17 9.81 22.55
CA LEU A 383 -14.56 8.92 23.57
C LEU A 383 -13.79 7.72 22.95
N VAL A 384 -13.50 7.74 21.64
CA VAL A 384 -12.80 6.62 20.98
C VAL A 384 -11.35 6.57 21.47
N PRO A 385 -10.84 5.42 21.96
CA PRO A 385 -9.46 5.29 22.41
C PRO A 385 -8.46 5.65 21.30
N TRP A 386 -7.38 6.35 21.64
CA TRP A 386 -6.35 6.78 20.70
C TRP A 386 -5.79 5.61 19.85
N THR A 387 -5.67 4.42 20.46
CA THR A 387 -5.23 3.19 19.80
C THR A 387 -6.13 2.78 18.64
N SER A 388 -7.45 2.93 18.75
CA SER A 388 -8.39 2.69 17.66
C SER A 388 -8.28 3.75 16.57
N ARG A 389 -8.04 5.02 16.95
CA ARG A 389 -7.87 6.11 15.97
C ARG A 389 -6.65 5.88 15.08
N ILE A 390 -5.57 5.40 15.67
CA ILE A 390 -4.33 5.04 14.98
C ILE A 390 -4.58 4.05 13.84
N GLU A 391 -5.30 2.94 14.09
CA GLU A 391 -5.50 1.93 13.04
C GLU A 391 -6.29 2.50 11.86
N ILE A 392 -7.30 3.35 12.12
CA ILE A 392 -8.05 4.08 11.08
C ILE A 392 -7.17 5.09 10.35
N PHE A 393 -6.34 5.86 11.07
CA PHE A 393 -5.41 6.79 10.44
C PHE A 393 -4.39 6.08 9.54
N GLU A 394 -3.90 4.91 9.95
CA GLU A 394 -3.02 4.08 9.11
C GLU A 394 -3.73 3.67 7.81
N MET A 395 -5.00 3.27 7.87
CA MET A 395 -5.78 2.95 6.68
C MET A 395 -6.03 4.16 5.79
N ILE A 396 -6.37 5.32 6.37
CA ILE A 396 -6.61 6.55 5.60
C ILE A 396 -5.32 7.01 4.92
N ALA A 397 -4.18 7.00 5.62
CA ALA A 397 -2.88 7.30 5.02
C ALA A 397 -2.53 6.32 3.89
N THR A 398 -2.88 5.04 4.05
CA THR A 398 -2.74 4.02 3.00
C THR A 398 -3.64 4.33 1.80
N ALA A 399 -4.89 4.74 2.03
CA ALA A 399 -5.81 5.13 0.95
C ALA A 399 -5.26 6.31 0.14
N PHE A 400 -4.73 7.35 0.81
CA PHE A 400 -4.09 8.46 0.11
C PHE A 400 -2.84 8.02 -0.66
N CYS A 401 -2.03 7.12 -0.09
CA CYS A 401 -0.86 6.56 -0.77
C CYS A 401 -1.27 5.76 -2.03
N ASP A 402 -2.26 4.88 -1.92
CA ASP A 402 -2.76 4.06 -3.02
C ASP A 402 -3.43 4.91 -4.12
N ALA A 403 -4.17 5.95 -3.75
CA ALA A 403 -4.74 6.92 -4.69
C ALA A 403 -3.63 7.70 -5.41
N ALA A 404 -2.61 8.15 -4.67
CA ALA A 404 -1.45 8.82 -5.24
C ALA A 404 -0.72 7.89 -6.23
N LYS A 405 -0.45 6.63 -5.86
CA LYS A 405 0.18 5.62 -6.73
C LYS A 405 -0.64 5.33 -7.99
N SER A 406 -1.96 5.36 -7.88
CA SER A 406 -2.90 5.19 -8.99
C SER A 406 -3.06 6.45 -9.86
N ASN A 407 -2.19 7.46 -9.67
CA ASN A 407 -2.17 8.71 -10.44
C ASN A 407 -3.48 9.51 -10.35
N GLN A 408 -4.23 9.39 -9.24
CA GLN A 408 -5.41 10.23 -9.00
C GLN A 408 -4.99 11.63 -8.58
N ALA A 409 -5.75 12.63 -9.02
CA ALA A 409 -5.53 14.02 -8.63
C ALA A 409 -5.96 14.25 -7.17
N MET A 410 -5.03 14.70 -6.33
CA MET A 410 -5.34 15.14 -4.96
C MET A 410 -5.46 16.66 -4.87
N SER A 411 -6.46 17.12 -4.12
CA SER A 411 -6.67 18.54 -3.84
C SER A 411 -5.63 19.08 -2.84
N THR A 412 -5.46 20.40 -2.79
CA THR A 412 -4.55 21.06 -1.83
C THR A 412 -4.88 20.70 -0.38
N GLN A 413 -6.17 20.58 -0.05
CA GLN A 413 -6.64 20.22 1.30
C GLN A 413 -6.22 18.80 1.71
N VAL A 414 -6.23 17.85 0.77
CA VAL A 414 -5.75 16.48 1.01
C VAL A 414 -4.24 16.52 1.30
N ILE A 415 -3.46 17.23 0.48
CA ILE A 415 -2.01 17.35 0.68
C ILE A 415 -1.69 18.00 2.03
N ASP A 416 -2.37 19.08 2.40
CA ASP A 416 -2.14 19.77 3.68
C ASP A 416 -2.47 18.84 4.86
N SER A 417 -3.51 18.01 4.73
CA SER A 417 -3.88 17.01 5.75
C SER A 417 -2.82 15.92 5.90
N ILE A 418 -2.23 15.45 4.79
CA ILE A 418 -1.11 14.49 4.80
C ILE A 418 0.12 15.12 5.47
N ILE A 419 0.47 16.36 5.13
CA ILE A 419 1.61 17.08 5.72
C ILE A 419 1.43 17.23 7.23
N ASN A 420 0.25 17.65 7.69
CA ASN A 420 -0.04 17.82 9.12
C ASN A 420 0.15 16.51 9.91
N ARG A 421 -0.13 15.37 9.28
CA ARG A 421 0.00 14.03 9.90
C ARG A 421 1.38 13.41 9.81
N LEU A 422 2.36 14.10 9.23
CA LEU A 422 3.78 13.76 9.43
C LEU A 422 4.27 14.09 10.85
N SER A 423 3.51 14.88 11.61
CA SER A 423 3.78 15.15 13.02
C SER A 423 3.14 14.08 13.94
N GLY A 424 3.77 13.73 15.07
CA GLY A 424 3.24 12.77 16.05
C GLY A 424 4.23 11.67 16.44
N THR A 425 3.73 10.54 16.96
CA THR A 425 4.57 9.44 17.49
C THR A 425 4.45 8.11 16.74
N ASN A 426 3.58 8.01 15.72
CA ASN A 426 3.37 6.75 15.00
C ASN A 426 4.07 6.74 13.64
N ASN A 427 5.20 6.03 13.59
CA ASN A 427 6.03 5.88 12.39
C ASN A 427 5.30 5.24 11.21
N LYS A 428 4.31 4.35 11.41
CA LYS A 428 3.59 3.72 10.29
C LYS A 428 2.76 4.73 9.51
N ILE A 429 2.06 5.60 10.22
CA ILE A 429 1.28 6.69 9.62
C ILE A 429 2.23 7.63 8.89
N HIS A 430 3.35 8.00 9.52
CA HIS A 430 4.35 8.90 8.93
C HIS A 430 4.95 8.34 7.64
N ARG A 431 5.30 7.04 7.63
CA ARG A 431 5.81 6.37 6.43
C ARG A 431 4.80 6.39 5.28
N ALA A 432 3.55 6.03 5.55
CA ALA A 432 2.48 6.06 4.55
C ALA A 432 2.21 7.49 4.03
N CYS A 433 2.23 8.49 4.90
CA CYS A 433 2.08 9.90 4.52
C CYS A 433 3.25 10.38 3.65
N ALA A 434 4.49 10.10 4.05
CA ALA A 434 5.67 10.50 3.30
C ALA A 434 5.72 9.82 1.92
N GLU A 435 5.33 8.54 1.85
CA GLU A 435 5.21 7.80 0.59
C GLU A 435 4.09 8.36 -0.31
N ALA A 436 2.96 8.75 0.27
CA ALA A 436 1.86 9.39 -0.46
C ALA A 436 2.30 10.71 -1.09
N LEU A 437 3.02 11.57 -0.35
CA LEU A 437 3.55 12.84 -0.88
C LEU A 437 4.58 12.61 -1.98
N LEU A 438 5.49 11.65 -1.80
CA LEU A 438 6.48 11.29 -2.82
C LEU A 438 5.79 10.79 -4.10
N SER A 439 4.78 9.92 -3.96
CA SER A 439 4.01 9.36 -5.08
C SER A 439 3.22 10.45 -5.81
N ALA A 440 2.59 11.37 -5.07
CA ALA A 440 1.91 12.53 -5.64
C ALA A 440 2.87 13.36 -6.50
N MET A 441 4.08 13.58 -5.98
CA MET A 441 5.10 14.35 -6.69
C MET A 441 5.56 13.67 -7.98
N LYS A 442 5.78 12.35 -7.94
CA LYS A 442 6.11 11.55 -9.14
C LYS A 442 5.02 11.71 -10.21
N ASN A 443 3.77 11.78 -9.78
CA ASN A 443 2.57 11.90 -10.62
C ASN A 443 2.19 13.35 -11.00
N ARG A 444 3.20 14.22 -11.14
CA ARG A 444 3.10 15.59 -11.66
C ARG A 444 2.33 16.59 -10.79
N HIS A 445 1.94 16.27 -9.55
CA HIS A 445 1.49 17.29 -8.61
C HIS A 445 2.61 18.31 -8.34
N SER A 446 2.21 19.58 -8.23
CA SER A 446 3.07 20.69 -7.83
C SER A 446 2.74 21.10 -6.40
N PHE A 447 3.74 21.14 -5.53
CA PHE A 447 3.58 21.65 -4.17
C PHE A 447 3.82 23.16 -4.13
N SER A 448 3.01 23.86 -3.32
CA SER A 448 3.22 25.27 -3.06
C SER A 448 4.48 25.49 -2.21
N ALA A 449 5.03 26.71 -2.25
CA ALA A 449 6.19 27.07 -1.42
C ALA A 449 5.91 26.91 0.09
N ASN A 450 4.66 27.11 0.53
CA ASN A 450 4.28 26.93 1.93
C ASN A 450 4.25 25.45 2.33
N GLN A 451 3.72 24.57 1.46
CA GLN A 451 3.72 23.12 1.69
C GLN A 451 5.15 22.57 1.76
N MET A 452 6.04 23.02 0.85
CA MET A 452 7.45 22.63 0.91
C MET A 452 8.12 23.10 2.20
N LYS A 453 7.84 24.32 2.68
CA LYS A 453 8.36 24.80 3.97
C LYS A 453 7.88 23.92 5.14
N GLN A 454 6.62 23.51 5.16
CA GLN A 454 6.11 22.62 6.20
C GLN A 454 6.79 21.23 6.13
N ILE A 455 7.00 20.70 4.92
CA ILE A 455 7.73 19.43 4.72
C ILE A 455 9.18 19.55 5.22
N GLU A 456 9.85 20.69 5.02
CA GLU A 456 11.18 20.98 5.58
C GLU A 456 11.19 20.86 7.11
N GLU A 457 10.23 21.50 7.77
CA GLU A 457 10.10 21.47 9.23
C GLU A 457 9.85 20.04 9.76
N GLN A 458 9.16 19.19 8.99
CA GLN A 458 8.97 17.78 9.33
C GLN A 458 10.22 16.94 9.08
N LEU A 459 10.94 17.17 7.98
CA LEU A 459 12.20 16.48 7.70
C LEU A 459 13.22 16.68 8.84
N GLN A 460 13.33 17.91 9.35
CA GLN A 460 14.25 18.24 10.46
C GLN A 460 13.88 17.54 11.79
N LYS A 461 12.61 17.17 11.98
CA LYS A 461 12.10 16.50 13.20
C LYS A 461 12.00 14.99 13.05
N ALA A 462 12.06 14.47 11.83
CA ALA A 462 11.87 13.05 11.56
C ALA A 462 13.00 12.23 12.18
N THR A 463 12.63 11.20 12.95
CA THR A 463 13.57 10.22 13.51
C THR A 463 13.54 8.90 12.75
N ASP A 464 12.47 8.63 11.99
CA ASP A 464 12.33 7.42 11.19
C ASP A 464 13.07 7.53 9.86
N THR A 465 13.99 6.60 9.63
CA THR A 465 14.86 6.53 8.45
C THR A 465 14.08 6.51 7.13
N ILE A 466 12.98 5.74 7.05
CA ILE A 466 12.19 5.61 5.82
C ILE A 466 11.44 6.91 5.53
N VAL A 467 10.91 7.56 6.57
CA VAL A 467 10.30 8.89 6.43
C VAL A 467 11.32 9.88 5.90
N LYS A 468 12.53 9.93 6.47
CA LYS A 468 13.61 10.80 5.97
C LYS A 468 13.93 10.52 4.50
N GLN A 469 14.15 9.27 4.12
CA GLN A 469 14.41 8.88 2.73
C GLN A 469 13.32 9.41 1.78
N HIS A 470 12.04 9.14 2.06
CA HIS A 470 10.94 9.59 1.20
C HIS A 470 10.87 11.12 1.09
N LEU A 471 11.09 11.85 2.20
CA LEU A 471 11.07 13.31 2.18
C LEU A 471 12.28 13.91 1.45
N ILE A 472 13.47 13.33 1.59
CA ILE A 472 14.68 13.75 0.86
C ILE A 472 14.53 13.45 -0.64
N GLU A 473 13.97 12.29 -1.01
CA GLU A 473 13.69 11.95 -2.41
C GLU A 473 12.67 12.92 -3.02
N LEU A 474 11.65 13.31 -2.25
CA LEU A 474 10.68 14.33 -2.64
C LEU A 474 11.40 15.65 -2.95
N TYR A 475 12.35 16.09 -2.11
CA TYR A 475 13.17 17.26 -2.41
C TYR A 475 14.01 17.10 -3.69
N ALA A 476 14.62 15.93 -3.91
CA ALA A 476 15.41 15.68 -5.12
C ALA A 476 14.54 15.76 -6.39
N LEU A 477 13.29 15.30 -6.32
CA LEU A 477 12.31 15.45 -7.40
C LEU A 477 11.85 16.90 -7.58
N TYR A 478 11.69 17.66 -6.49
CA TYR A 478 11.38 19.09 -6.54
C TYR A 478 12.42 19.88 -7.35
N VAL A 479 13.70 19.65 -7.05
CA VAL A 479 14.82 20.24 -7.79
C VAL A 479 14.84 19.77 -9.24
N SER A 480 14.58 18.47 -9.48
CA SER A 480 14.55 17.90 -10.84
C SER A 480 13.44 18.48 -11.73
N LYS A 481 12.36 19.01 -11.13
CA LYS A 481 11.30 19.75 -11.85
C LYS A 481 11.63 21.23 -12.11
N GLY A 482 12.85 21.68 -11.78
CA GLY A 482 13.33 23.04 -12.02
C GLY A 482 12.99 24.05 -10.92
N HIS A 483 12.49 23.60 -9.78
CA HIS A 483 12.25 24.48 -8.64
C HIS A 483 13.53 24.66 -7.82
N ARG A 484 13.76 25.86 -7.30
CA ARG A 484 14.88 26.13 -6.39
C ARG A 484 14.59 25.62 -4.98
N LEU A 485 15.52 24.86 -4.45
CA LEU A 485 15.58 24.40 -3.07
C LEU A 485 15.70 25.63 -2.16
N LYS A 486 14.92 25.65 -1.08
CA LYS A 486 15.12 26.56 0.05
C LYS A 486 15.69 25.85 1.29
N LEU A 487 15.74 24.52 1.23
CA LEU A 487 16.28 23.67 2.28
C LEU A 487 17.73 24.05 2.59
N ASN A 488 18.00 24.18 3.89
CA ASN A 488 19.36 24.28 4.38
C ASN A 488 20.04 22.90 4.27
N LEU A 489 21.02 22.77 3.38
CA LEU A 489 21.71 21.49 3.18
C LEU A 489 22.61 21.11 4.36
N ASP A 490 23.08 22.09 5.15
CA ASP A 490 23.86 21.80 6.35
C ASP A 490 23.03 21.02 7.39
N SER A 491 21.69 21.17 7.41
CA SER A 491 20.86 20.45 8.38
C SER A 491 20.71 18.96 8.09
N ILE A 492 21.01 18.52 6.86
CA ILE A 492 20.93 17.11 6.44
C ILE A 492 22.31 16.49 6.16
N GLU A 493 23.39 17.17 6.54
CA GLU A 493 24.76 16.67 6.35
C GLU A 493 24.97 15.34 7.08
N ASN A 494 24.42 15.18 8.29
CA ASN A 494 24.53 13.94 9.05
C ASN A 494 23.82 12.75 8.37
N ASP A 495 22.81 13.01 7.54
CA ASP A 495 22.12 11.98 6.74
C ASP A 495 22.97 11.51 5.54
N LEU A 496 24.15 12.10 5.28
CA LEU A 496 25.15 11.54 4.37
C LEU A 496 25.97 10.43 5.04
N LEU A 497 26.13 10.48 6.36
CA LEU A 497 26.97 9.55 7.12
C LEU A 497 26.19 8.29 7.55
N ASP A 498 24.87 8.38 7.62
CA ASP A 498 23.98 7.26 7.93
C ASP A 498 23.81 6.35 6.70
N GLU A 499 24.15 5.06 6.85
CA GLU A 499 24.19 4.09 5.74
C GLU A 499 22.85 3.90 5.04
N ASP A 500 21.73 4.02 5.77
CA ASP A 500 20.40 3.83 5.21
C ASP A 500 19.96 5.07 4.40
N THR A 501 20.27 6.28 4.88
CA THR A 501 19.84 7.52 4.20
C THR A 501 20.82 8.02 3.14
N CYS A 502 22.09 7.60 3.20
CA CYS A 502 23.20 8.10 2.39
C CYS A 502 22.93 8.12 0.87
N GLU A 503 22.36 7.05 0.29
CA GLU A 503 22.10 7.00 -1.17
C GLU A 503 21.11 8.10 -1.59
N THR A 504 20.07 8.33 -0.80
CA THR A 504 19.02 9.32 -1.12
C THR A 504 19.53 10.74 -0.85
N THR A 505 20.24 10.94 0.26
CA THR A 505 20.85 12.22 0.62
C THR A 505 21.90 12.64 -0.41
N SER A 506 22.83 11.75 -0.76
CA SER A 506 23.86 12.02 -1.78
C SER A 506 23.27 12.37 -3.14
N TYR A 507 22.15 11.73 -3.53
CA TYR A 507 21.44 12.07 -4.77
C TYR A 507 20.86 13.49 -4.73
N LEU A 508 20.31 13.94 -3.60
CA LEU A 508 19.86 15.32 -3.43
C LEU A 508 21.02 16.31 -3.57
N PHE A 509 22.16 16.05 -2.92
CA PHE A 509 23.36 16.89 -3.04
C PHE A 509 23.85 16.96 -4.50
N PHE A 510 23.86 15.83 -5.21
CA PHE A 510 24.17 15.79 -6.63
C PHE A 510 23.21 16.67 -7.45
N LYS A 511 21.89 16.60 -7.22
CA LYS A 511 20.90 17.44 -7.91
C LYS A 511 21.05 18.93 -7.59
N ALA A 512 21.32 19.26 -6.33
CA ALA A 512 21.58 20.62 -5.90
C ALA A 512 22.84 21.19 -6.59
N ALA A 513 23.93 20.41 -6.67
CA ALA A 513 25.16 20.84 -7.34
C ALA A 513 24.97 20.99 -8.86
N THR A 514 24.24 20.07 -9.50
CA THR A 514 24.09 20.04 -10.97
C THR A 514 23.07 21.02 -11.51
N LEU A 515 21.87 21.04 -10.95
CA LEU A 515 20.73 21.79 -11.50
C LEU A 515 20.66 23.20 -10.93
N GLU A 516 20.99 23.38 -9.66
CA GLU A 516 20.99 24.70 -9.02
C GLU A 516 22.36 25.36 -8.99
N GLN A 517 23.41 24.63 -9.39
CA GLN A 517 24.78 25.14 -9.41
C GLN A 517 25.25 25.60 -8.01
N ARG A 518 24.73 24.98 -6.94
CA ARG A 518 25.11 25.30 -5.57
C ARG A 518 26.55 24.89 -5.28
N THR A 519 27.25 25.75 -4.54
CA THR A 519 28.53 25.45 -3.92
C THR A 519 28.31 25.06 -2.46
N PHE A 520 29.09 24.12 -1.94
CA PHE A 520 28.94 23.61 -0.58
C PHE A 520 29.95 24.21 0.41
N SER A 521 29.62 24.16 1.69
CA SER A 521 30.51 24.51 2.79
C SER A 521 31.68 23.52 2.88
N GLU A 522 32.79 23.92 3.51
CA GLU A 522 33.94 23.04 3.74
C GLU A 522 33.55 21.75 4.49
N SER A 523 32.62 21.85 5.46
CA SER A 523 32.11 20.69 6.20
C SER A 523 31.48 19.66 5.24
N ILE A 524 30.51 20.10 4.43
CA ILE A 524 29.83 19.24 3.46
C ILE A 524 30.84 18.65 2.46
N LEU A 525 31.79 19.44 1.95
CA LEU A 525 32.81 18.93 1.02
C LEU A 525 33.65 17.81 1.65
N ASN A 526 34.04 17.96 2.91
CA ASN A 526 34.76 16.93 3.66
C ASN A 526 33.90 15.68 3.87
N THR A 527 32.62 15.85 4.21
CA THR A 527 31.67 14.75 4.42
C THR A 527 31.41 13.97 3.13
N LEU A 528 31.14 14.65 2.01
CA LEU A 528 30.99 14.03 0.69
C LEU A 528 32.26 13.26 0.28
N SER A 529 33.44 13.84 0.54
CA SER A 529 34.73 13.20 0.24
C SER A 529 34.96 11.95 1.09
N GLN A 530 34.57 11.98 2.37
CA GLN A 530 34.66 10.84 3.27
C GLN A 530 33.75 9.69 2.81
N VAL A 531 32.50 9.99 2.45
CA VAL A 531 31.56 9.00 1.95
C VAL A 531 32.04 8.38 0.63
N ALA A 532 32.55 9.21 -0.29
CA ALA A 532 33.10 8.73 -1.56
C ALA A 532 34.30 7.79 -1.38
N GLU A 533 35.16 8.05 -0.38
CA GLU A 533 36.32 7.22 -0.08
C GLU A 533 35.97 5.90 0.59
N SER A 534 34.97 5.89 1.48
CA SER A 534 34.64 4.69 2.24
C SER A 534 33.97 3.61 1.37
N LYS A 535 34.54 2.40 1.42
CA LYS A 535 33.99 1.22 0.76
C LYS A 535 32.78 0.59 1.49
N THR A 536 32.41 1.13 2.65
CA THR A 536 31.21 0.68 3.39
C THR A 536 29.93 1.12 2.69
N TYR A 537 29.94 2.28 2.02
CA TYR A 537 28.78 2.79 1.30
C TYR A 537 28.66 2.17 -0.11
N GLY A 538 27.42 2.05 -0.58
CA GLY A 538 27.12 1.55 -1.92
C GLY A 538 27.72 2.42 -3.04
N ILE A 539 28.05 1.79 -4.17
CA ILE A 539 28.70 2.45 -5.33
C ILE A 539 27.91 3.67 -5.82
N LYS A 540 26.57 3.59 -5.81
CA LYS A 540 25.70 4.71 -6.21
C LYS A 540 25.85 5.93 -5.31
N ALA A 541 25.86 5.72 -3.99
CA ALA A 541 26.04 6.81 -3.03
C ALA A 541 27.42 7.46 -3.18
N ARG A 542 28.47 6.64 -3.33
CA ARG A 542 29.83 7.11 -3.59
C ARG A 542 29.93 7.93 -4.88
N ASP A 543 29.34 7.46 -5.98
CA ASP A 543 29.32 8.16 -7.27
C ASP A 543 28.50 9.46 -7.21
N ASN A 544 27.34 9.46 -6.55
CA ASN A 544 26.54 10.67 -6.31
C ASN A 544 27.35 11.73 -5.53
N CYS A 545 28.06 11.33 -4.47
CA CYS A 545 28.93 12.23 -3.72
C CYS A 545 30.06 12.80 -4.59
N LEU A 546 30.67 11.99 -5.45
CA LEU A 546 31.72 12.43 -6.37
C LEU A 546 31.19 13.41 -7.41
N TRP A 547 29.99 13.19 -7.95
CA TRP A 547 29.38 14.16 -8.85
C TRP A 547 29.03 15.45 -8.12
N ALA A 548 28.48 15.38 -6.91
CA ALA A 548 28.22 16.56 -6.09
C ALA A 548 29.50 17.37 -5.86
N LEU A 549 30.62 16.70 -5.53
CA LEU A 549 31.95 17.31 -5.42
C LEU A 549 32.41 17.91 -6.75
N ALA A 550 32.35 17.16 -7.85
CA ALA A 550 32.80 17.62 -9.16
C ALA A 550 32.08 18.90 -9.59
N TYR A 551 30.75 18.94 -9.46
CA TYR A 551 29.97 20.12 -9.81
C TYR A 551 30.17 21.28 -8.82
N SER A 552 30.27 21.01 -7.52
CA SER A 552 30.60 22.07 -6.55
C SER A 552 31.98 22.67 -6.83
N ILE A 553 32.98 21.83 -7.14
CA ILE A 553 34.32 22.29 -7.55
C ILE A 553 34.20 23.12 -8.83
N LYS A 554 33.49 22.65 -9.86
CA LYS A 554 33.28 23.37 -11.12
C LYS A 554 32.69 24.77 -10.91
N GLN A 555 31.75 24.92 -9.98
CA GLN A 555 31.03 26.17 -9.73
C GLN A 555 31.68 27.08 -8.68
N ALA A 556 32.65 26.59 -7.91
CA ALA A 556 33.38 27.41 -6.93
C ALA A 556 34.03 28.63 -7.60
N ALA A 557 33.81 29.82 -7.05
CA ALA A 557 34.37 31.07 -7.59
C ALA A 557 35.90 31.10 -7.49
N GLU A 558 36.45 30.59 -6.39
CA GLU A 558 37.89 30.43 -6.16
C GLU A 558 38.19 28.96 -5.90
N LYS A 559 38.87 28.27 -6.83
CA LYS A 559 39.18 26.84 -6.65
C LYS A 559 40.15 26.60 -5.49
N THR A 560 40.95 27.60 -5.13
CA THR A 560 41.85 27.56 -3.97
C THR A 560 41.11 27.42 -2.63
N SER A 561 39.80 27.71 -2.58
CA SER A 561 38.99 27.50 -1.38
C SER A 561 38.61 26.03 -1.15
N ILE A 562 38.86 25.14 -2.12
CA ILE A 562 38.56 23.71 -1.98
C ILE A 562 39.59 23.07 -1.04
N PRO A 563 39.18 22.36 0.02
CA PRO A 563 40.10 21.78 0.99
C PRO A 563 41.09 20.80 0.35
N SER A 564 42.38 20.94 0.68
CA SER A 564 43.44 20.05 0.16
C SER A 564 43.20 18.57 0.48
N LYS A 565 42.55 18.28 1.61
CA LYS A 565 42.11 16.93 1.99
C LYS A 565 41.16 16.32 0.96
N VAL A 566 40.22 17.10 0.43
CA VAL A 566 39.28 16.66 -0.61
C VAL A 566 40.05 16.33 -1.89
N ILE A 567 40.95 17.22 -2.32
CA ILE A 567 41.77 17.01 -3.52
C ILE A 567 42.66 15.76 -3.41
N ASN A 568 43.31 15.56 -2.26
CA ASN A 568 44.12 14.36 -2.01
C ASN A 568 43.26 13.07 -2.01
N THR A 569 42.03 13.15 -1.51
CA THR A 569 41.11 12.00 -1.52
C THR A 569 40.64 11.67 -2.93
N LEU A 570 40.27 12.67 -3.73
CA LEU A 570 39.99 12.49 -5.16
C LEU A 570 41.20 11.89 -5.88
N GLY A 571 42.41 12.33 -5.54
CA GLY A 571 43.67 11.78 -6.04
C GLY A 571 43.82 10.28 -5.83
N ARG A 572 43.49 9.79 -4.62
CA ARG A 572 43.48 8.34 -4.32
C ARG A 572 42.40 7.61 -5.12
N LEU A 573 41.21 8.21 -5.26
CA LEU A 573 40.05 7.60 -5.93
C LEU A 573 40.20 7.47 -7.45
N VAL A 574 41.11 8.21 -8.10
CA VAL A 574 41.47 8.00 -9.52
C VAL A 574 41.98 6.58 -9.78
N ARG A 575 42.49 5.89 -8.76
CA ARG A 575 42.94 4.49 -8.84
C ARG A 575 41.95 3.50 -8.20
N ASP A 576 40.71 3.94 -7.92
CA ASP A 576 39.68 3.04 -7.39
C ASP A 576 39.37 1.91 -8.39
N PRO A 577 39.15 0.67 -7.93
CA PRO A 577 38.77 -0.43 -8.82
C PRO A 577 37.43 -0.20 -9.53
N GLU A 578 36.52 0.57 -8.93
CA GLU A 578 35.20 0.85 -9.51
C GLU A 578 35.28 1.90 -10.61
N LYS A 579 34.87 1.52 -11.83
CA LYS A 579 35.00 2.36 -13.02
C LYS A 579 34.35 3.74 -12.86
N ASN A 580 33.11 3.78 -12.36
CA ASN A 580 32.38 5.05 -12.20
C ASN A 580 33.09 5.97 -11.19
N VAL A 581 33.52 5.42 -10.05
CA VAL A 581 34.22 6.16 -9.00
C VAL A 581 35.50 6.79 -9.54
N LYS A 582 36.36 6.01 -10.19
CA LYS A 582 37.63 6.55 -10.72
C LYS A 582 37.41 7.59 -11.83
N GLN A 583 36.41 7.42 -12.69
CA GLN A 583 36.08 8.36 -13.75
C GLN A 583 35.54 9.67 -13.20
N THR A 584 34.58 9.62 -12.28
CA THR A 584 34.01 10.82 -11.67
C THR A 584 35.03 11.58 -10.81
N ALA A 585 35.89 10.87 -10.07
CA ALA A 585 36.99 11.48 -9.33
C ALA A 585 37.97 12.23 -10.24
N ALA A 586 38.31 11.65 -11.39
CA ALA A 586 39.16 12.30 -12.38
C ALA A 586 38.52 13.53 -13.02
N ILE A 587 37.21 13.50 -13.30
CA ILE A 587 36.46 14.67 -13.77
C ILE A 587 36.51 15.80 -12.74
N ALA A 588 36.32 15.49 -11.45
CA ALA A 588 36.42 16.47 -10.37
C ALA A 588 37.80 17.13 -10.31
N LEU A 589 38.87 16.32 -10.41
CA LEU A 589 40.24 16.81 -10.47
C LEU A 589 40.53 17.62 -11.72
N CYS A 590 39.93 17.28 -12.86
CA CYS A 590 40.04 18.09 -14.07
C CYS A 590 39.40 19.47 -13.86
N TYR A 591 38.22 19.56 -13.23
CA TYR A 591 37.61 20.86 -12.93
C TYR A 591 38.44 21.71 -11.98
N TYR A 592 39.11 21.08 -11.01
CA TYR A 592 40.05 21.76 -10.13
C TYR A 592 41.29 22.22 -10.91
N GLY A 593 41.99 21.27 -11.52
CA GLY A 593 43.27 21.48 -12.19
C GLY A 593 43.20 22.19 -13.55
N MET A 594 42.02 22.64 -14.00
CA MET A 594 41.90 23.55 -15.15
C MET A 594 42.03 25.02 -14.75
N ASP A 595 41.92 25.34 -13.46
CA ASP A 595 42.09 26.70 -12.95
C ASP A 595 43.58 27.02 -12.74
N GLU A 596 44.02 28.16 -13.29
CA GLU A 596 45.42 28.59 -13.27
C GLU A 596 45.96 28.86 -11.85
N SER A 597 45.08 29.13 -10.88
CA SER A 597 45.45 29.37 -9.49
C SER A 597 45.71 28.09 -8.69
N THR A 598 45.49 26.91 -9.29
CA THR A 598 45.57 25.62 -8.62
C THR A 598 46.77 24.79 -9.05
N VAL A 599 47.29 24.02 -8.09
CA VAL A 599 48.41 23.10 -8.31
C VAL A 599 47.97 21.70 -7.91
N LEU A 600 48.13 20.74 -8.83
CA LEU A 600 47.95 19.32 -8.55
C LEU A 600 49.29 18.70 -8.20
N SER A 601 49.32 17.80 -7.20
CA SER A 601 50.54 17.10 -6.84
C SER A 601 50.96 16.13 -7.96
N SER A 602 52.27 15.85 -8.05
CA SER A 602 52.82 14.91 -9.04
C SER A 602 52.16 13.52 -8.95
N GLU A 603 51.81 13.06 -7.75
CA GLU A 603 51.11 11.78 -7.56
C GLU A 603 49.72 11.77 -8.21
N ILE A 604 48.96 12.86 -8.05
CA ILE A 604 47.63 13.01 -8.69
C ILE A 604 47.79 13.06 -10.20
N LEU A 605 48.79 13.80 -10.69
CA LEU A 605 49.07 13.89 -12.12
C LEU A 605 49.51 12.54 -12.71
N GLU A 606 50.27 11.71 -12.01
CA GLU A 606 50.57 10.35 -12.48
C GLU A 606 49.32 9.45 -12.44
N GLY A 607 48.44 9.61 -11.45
CA GLY A 607 47.14 8.93 -11.40
C GLY A 607 46.25 9.26 -12.60
N LEU A 608 46.10 10.55 -12.94
CA LEU A 608 45.36 10.97 -14.13
C LEU A 608 46.01 10.44 -15.42
N ALA A 609 47.33 10.29 -15.45
CA ALA A 609 48.03 9.76 -16.61
C ALA A 609 47.65 8.30 -16.86
N GLU A 610 47.47 7.50 -15.80
CA GLU A 610 47.02 6.11 -15.92
C GLU A 610 45.71 6.00 -16.71
N MET A 611 44.82 6.99 -16.59
CA MET A 611 43.51 7.04 -17.27
C MET A 611 43.57 7.44 -18.75
N LEU A 612 44.72 7.86 -19.29
CA LEU A 612 44.88 8.12 -20.73
C LEU A 612 44.81 6.86 -21.62
N ASN A 613 44.51 5.70 -21.03
CA ASN A 613 44.18 4.45 -21.74
C ASN A 613 42.67 4.15 -21.76
N GLU A 614 41.83 4.98 -21.12
CA GLU A 614 40.38 4.78 -21.10
C GLU A 614 39.76 5.06 -22.46
N THR A 615 38.58 4.48 -22.72
CA THR A 615 37.85 4.61 -23.99
C THR A 615 36.89 5.80 -24.01
N ASP A 616 36.67 6.47 -22.88
CA ASP A 616 35.79 7.63 -22.79
C ASP A 616 36.47 8.88 -23.37
N HIS A 617 36.05 9.28 -24.57
CA HIS A 617 36.59 10.45 -25.26
C HIS A 617 36.41 11.75 -24.47
N GLY A 618 35.31 11.92 -23.75
CA GLY A 618 35.06 13.12 -22.94
C GLY A 618 36.04 13.22 -21.78
N LEU A 619 36.28 12.10 -21.10
CA LEU A 619 37.27 12.02 -20.02
C LEU A 619 38.69 12.25 -20.54
N LEU A 620 39.10 11.58 -21.62
CA LEU A 620 40.41 11.79 -22.24
C LEU A 620 40.62 13.26 -22.59
N ASN A 621 39.61 13.90 -23.18
CA ASN A 621 39.67 15.29 -23.57
C ASN A 621 39.82 16.23 -22.36
N ASN A 622 39.16 15.94 -21.24
CA ASN A 622 39.29 16.70 -19.99
C ASN A 622 40.70 16.56 -19.40
N ILE A 623 41.20 15.33 -19.30
CA ILE A 623 42.53 15.04 -18.76
C ILE A 623 43.63 15.70 -19.61
N LEU A 624 43.55 15.57 -20.93
CA LEU A 624 44.50 16.24 -21.85
C LEU A 624 44.42 17.76 -21.74
N SER A 625 43.27 18.33 -21.40
CA SER A 625 43.15 19.78 -21.19
C SER A 625 43.96 20.24 -19.98
N VAL A 626 43.97 19.46 -18.90
CA VAL A 626 44.79 19.73 -17.71
C VAL A 626 46.27 19.73 -18.10
N TYR A 627 46.76 18.67 -18.75
CA TYR A 627 48.17 18.61 -19.15
C TYR A 627 48.54 19.68 -20.18
N LEU A 628 47.63 20.03 -21.09
CA LEU A 628 47.86 21.11 -22.04
C LEU A 628 48.03 22.45 -21.31
N ARG A 629 47.18 22.74 -20.32
CA ARG A 629 47.35 23.93 -19.46
C ARG A 629 48.72 23.91 -18.78
N LEU A 630 49.04 22.83 -18.06
CA LEU A 630 50.30 22.68 -17.34
C LEU A 630 51.50 22.91 -18.27
N SER A 631 51.47 22.31 -19.46
CA SER A 631 52.54 22.47 -20.44
C SER A 631 52.68 23.92 -20.96
N LYS A 632 51.57 24.66 -21.10
CA LYS A 632 51.61 26.08 -21.49
C LYS A 632 52.21 26.98 -20.41
N GLN A 633 52.15 26.56 -19.16
CA GLN A 633 52.66 27.30 -17.99
C GLN A 633 54.06 26.86 -17.57
N ASP A 634 54.75 26.07 -18.40
CA ASP A 634 56.08 25.52 -18.10
C ASP A 634 56.13 24.63 -16.85
N GLU A 635 55.00 24.01 -16.50
CA GLU A 635 54.95 23.01 -15.44
C GLU A 635 55.44 21.64 -15.95
N GLU A 636 56.15 20.89 -15.09
CA GLU A 636 56.73 19.60 -15.45
C GLU A 636 55.63 18.56 -15.75
N ILE A 637 55.64 18.02 -16.97
CA ILE A 637 54.70 16.97 -17.37
C ILE A 637 55.20 15.60 -16.91
N PRO A 638 54.37 14.81 -16.18
CA PRO A 638 54.80 13.52 -15.66
C PRO A 638 55.22 12.56 -16.77
N SER A 639 56.24 11.75 -16.48
CA SER A 639 56.78 10.82 -17.48
C SER A 639 55.76 9.75 -17.91
N GLY A 640 54.78 9.42 -17.05
CA GLY A 640 53.67 8.54 -17.39
C GLY A 640 52.80 9.08 -18.52
N VAL A 641 52.54 10.38 -18.53
CA VAL A 641 51.77 11.07 -19.59
C VAL A 641 52.51 10.97 -20.91
N LEU A 642 53.79 11.34 -20.92
CA LEU A 642 54.62 11.34 -22.13
C LEU A 642 54.68 9.97 -22.81
N LYS A 643 54.70 8.88 -22.03
CA LYS A 643 54.64 7.51 -22.56
C LYS A 643 53.30 7.16 -23.23
N LYS A 644 52.21 7.79 -22.77
CA LYS A 644 50.83 7.51 -23.20
C LYS A 644 50.32 8.46 -24.28
N LEU A 645 50.97 9.60 -24.50
CA LEU A 645 50.65 10.50 -25.61
C LEU A 645 50.89 9.85 -26.98
N GLY A 646 51.90 8.99 -27.10
CA GLY A 646 52.25 8.32 -28.36
C GLY A 646 51.07 7.66 -29.09
N PRO A 647 50.34 6.71 -28.44
CA PRO A 647 49.12 6.15 -29.00
C PRO A 647 48.03 7.18 -29.31
N LEU A 648 47.89 8.23 -28.48
CA LEU A 648 46.85 9.25 -28.65
C LEU A 648 47.09 10.18 -29.85
N LEU A 649 48.31 10.26 -30.36
CA LEU A 649 48.64 10.95 -31.61
C LEU A 649 47.94 10.35 -32.84
N TYR A 650 47.44 9.12 -32.75
CA TYR A 650 46.76 8.41 -33.83
C TYR A 650 45.30 8.10 -33.49
N HIS A 651 44.75 8.77 -32.47
CA HIS A 651 43.37 8.58 -32.04
C HIS A 651 42.38 9.07 -33.11
N ASP A 652 41.20 8.45 -33.26
CA ASP A 652 40.24 8.82 -34.32
C ASP A 652 39.67 10.24 -34.16
N ASP A 653 39.45 10.67 -32.92
CA ASP A 653 39.01 12.03 -32.58
C ASP A 653 40.12 13.08 -32.76
N PHE A 654 39.84 14.10 -33.57
CA PHE A 654 40.74 15.23 -33.86
C PHE A 654 41.15 16.02 -32.61
N SER A 655 40.22 16.33 -31.70
CA SER A 655 40.50 17.12 -30.49
C SER A 655 41.51 16.40 -29.58
N ILE A 656 41.43 15.07 -29.50
CA ILE A 656 42.37 14.26 -28.73
C ILE A 656 43.76 14.28 -29.37
N ARG A 657 43.86 14.08 -30.70
CA ARG A 657 45.14 14.18 -31.42
C ARG A 657 45.75 15.58 -31.30
N GLU A 658 44.95 16.62 -31.51
CA GLU A 658 45.37 18.01 -31.47
C GLU A 658 45.93 18.37 -30.09
N LYS A 659 45.23 18.04 -28.98
CA LYS A 659 45.76 18.30 -27.64
C LYS A 659 47.04 17.53 -27.36
N SER A 660 47.10 16.26 -27.78
CA SER A 660 48.27 15.41 -27.57
C SER A 660 49.52 15.96 -28.24
N ILE A 661 49.41 16.42 -29.50
CA ILE A 661 50.54 17.00 -30.22
C ILE A 661 50.92 18.37 -29.63
N TRP A 662 49.96 19.19 -29.20
CA TRP A 662 50.25 20.47 -28.55
C TRP A 662 50.95 20.33 -27.19
N ILE A 663 50.58 19.33 -26.39
CA ILE A 663 51.30 19.02 -25.15
C ILE A 663 52.76 18.70 -25.47
N LEU A 664 53.02 17.82 -26.45
CA LEU A 664 54.39 17.49 -26.85
C LEU A 664 55.17 18.71 -27.36
N LYS A 665 54.52 19.60 -28.11
CA LYS A 665 55.12 20.87 -28.53
C LYS A 665 55.58 21.70 -27.35
N HIS A 666 54.70 21.96 -26.40
CA HIS A 666 55.05 22.76 -25.23
C HIS A 666 56.13 22.07 -24.39
N VAL A 667 56.06 20.75 -24.18
CA VAL A 667 57.11 20.00 -23.46
C VAL A 667 58.48 20.15 -24.12
N VAL A 668 58.56 20.15 -25.47
CA VAL A 668 59.81 20.40 -26.19
C VAL A 668 60.26 21.85 -26.10
N ASP A 669 59.35 22.79 -26.34
CA ASP A 669 59.66 24.22 -26.30
C ASP A 669 60.13 24.66 -24.89
N ASN A 670 59.67 23.96 -23.85
CA ASN A 670 60.04 24.13 -22.45
C ASN A 670 61.30 23.32 -22.04
N HIS A 671 61.98 22.68 -22.98
CA HIS A 671 63.19 21.89 -22.74
C HIS A 671 63.04 20.73 -21.73
N GLN A 672 61.83 20.18 -21.58
CA GLN A 672 61.59 19.04 -20.71
C GLN A 672 62.17 17.75 -21.32
N LYS A 673 62.54 16.79 -20.47
CA LYS A 673 63.20 15.55 -20.92
C LYS A 673 62.24 14.62 -21.65
N ILE A 674 62.38 14.51 -22.97
CA ILE A 674 61.62 13.57 -23.81
C ILE A 674 62.50 12.40 -24.27
N LYS A 675 61.96 11.18 -24.17
CA LYS A 675 62.59 9.97 -24.71
C LYS A 675 62.47 9.94 -26.24
N LEU A 676 63.54 9.56 -26.93
CA LEU A 676 63.59 9.48 -28.40
C LEU A 676 62.41 8.69 -29.02
N LYS A 677 61.94 7.61 -28.35
CA LYS A 677 60.79 6.81 -28.79
C LYS A 677 59.51 7.64 -29.04
N ILE A 678 59.31 8.71 -28.28
CA ILE A 678 58.17 9.61 -28.46
C ILE A 678 58.36 10.43 -29.74
N ILE A 679 59.58 10.90 -30.00
CA ILE A 679 59.94 11.60 -31.25
C ILE A 679 59.79 10.67 -32.45
N ASP A 680 60.06 9.37 -32.32
CA ASP A 680 59.80 8.39 -33.39
C ASP A 680 58.29 8.26 -33.69
N GLN A 681 57.43 8.37 -32.68
CA GLN A 681 55.98 8.34 -32.86
C GLN A 681 55.43 9.61 -33.53
N ILE A 682 56.17 10.72 -33.54
CA ILE A 682 55.76 11.95 -34.23
C ILE A 682 55.95 11.84 -35.74
N ASP A 683 56.82 10.96 -36.23
CA ASP A 683 57.09 10.85 -37.67
C ASP A 683 55.85 10.44 -38.48
N GLY A 684 54.98 9.59 -37.92
CA GLY A 684 53.74 9.23 -38.59
C GLY A 684 52.73 10.39 -38.64
N CYS A 685 52.87 11.41 -37.78
CA CYS A 685 52.01 12.60 -37.80
C CYS A 685 52.29 13.53 -38.98
N TYR A 686 53.42 13.39 -39.69
CA TYR A 686 53.67 14.15 -40.92
C TYR A 686 52.67 13.83 -42.03
N ASN A 687 52.02 12.67 -41.96
CA ASN A 687 51.00 12.25 -42.91
C ASN A 687 49.57 12.34 -42.34
N ASP A 688 49.37 12.97 -41.17
CA ASP A 688 48.03 13.17 -40.63
C ASP A 688 47.17 13.95 -41.64
N ALA A 689 45.87 13.65 -41.74
CA ALA A 689 44.97 14.35 -42.65
C ALA A 689 44.85 15.85 -42.32
N GLU A 690 45.01 16.21 -41.05
CA GLU A 690 44.81 17.55 -40.54
C GLU A 690 46.08 18.40 -40.66
N PHE A 691 45.96 19.51 -41.40
CA PHE A 691 47.07 20.43 -41.66
C PHE A 691 47.72 20.94 -40.37
N ARG A 692 46.93 21.21 -39.33
CA ARG A 692 47.45 21.68 -38.03
C ARG A 692 48.35 20.65 -37.36
N ILE A 693 47.96 19.38 -37.36
CA ILE A 693 48.73 18.31 -36.71
C ILE A 693 50.06 18.11 -37.44
N ARG A 694 50.05 18.04 -38.78
CA ARG A 694 51.28 17.92 -39.58
C ARG A 694 52.28 19.03 -39.27
N ASN A 695 51.84 20.29 -39.29
CA ASN A 695 52.73 21.42 -39.02
C ASN A 695 53.28 21.41 -37.59
N THR A 696 52.45 21.13 -36.59
CA THR A 696 52.91 21.04 -35.20
C THR A 696 53.92 19.91 -35.01
N ALA A 697 53.70 18.75 -35.64
CA ALA A 697 54.64 17.63 -35.62
C ALA A 697 56.01 18.01 -36.20
N ALA A 698 56.03 18.71 -37.34
CA ALA A 698 57.28 19.18 -37.95
C ALA A 698 58.01 20.20 -37.06
N LEU A 699 57.29 21.13 -36.45
CA LEU A 699 57.89 22.08 -35.50
C LEU A 699 58.49 21.38 -34.28
N ILE A 700 57.83 20.35 -33.75
CA ILE A 700 58.37 19.55 -32.65
C ILE A 700 59.69 18.89 -33.04
N PHE A 701 59.73 18.24 -34.22
CA PHE A 701 60.94 17.62 -34.73
C PHE A 701 62.08 18.64 -34.81
N ILE A 702 61.81 19.81 -35.40
CA ILE A 702 62.79 20.88 -35.56
C ILE A 702 63.31 21.37 -34.21
N SER A 703 62.40 21.75 -33.29
CA SER A 703 62.79 22.25 -31.95
C SER A 703 63.62 21.22 -31.18
N TYR A 704 63.18 19.96 -31.16
CA TYR A 704 63.88 18.89 -30.44
C TYR A 704 65.30 18.69 -30.97
N TRP A 705 65.46 18.63 -32.29
CA TRP A 705 66.76 18.37 -32.91
C TRP A 705 67.70 19.57 -32.87
N LYS A 706 67.17 20.79 -32.97
CA LYS A 706 67.94 22.02 -32.78
C LYS A 706 68.64 22.01 -31.43
N GLU A 707 67.91 21.69 -30.36
CA GLU A 707 68.49 21.58 -29.01
C GLU A 707 69.59 20.51 -28.92
N ARG A 708 69.41 19.34 -29.57
CA ARG A 708 70.42 18.26 -29.55
C ARG A 708 71.68 18.58 -30.34
N ILE A 709 71.55 19.34 -31.42
CA ILE A 709 72.69 19.88 -32.17
C ILE A 709 73.48 20.85 -31.28
N ASP A 710 72.80 21.74 -30.57
CA ASP A 710 73.44 22.68 -29.65
C ASP A 710 74.15 21.99 -28.48
N GLN A 711 73.59 20.87 -27.99
CA GLN A 711 74.19 20.03 -26.96
C GLN A 711 75.35 19.14 -27.46
N ASN A 712 75.57 19.05 -28.78
CA ASN A 712 76.61 18.23 -29.43
C ASN A 712 76.57 16.73 -29.04
N ASP A 713 75.37 16.14 -28.91
CA ASP A 713 75.22 14.70 -28.64
C ASP A 713 75.52 13.88 -29.91
N LYS A 714 76.79 13.46 -30.06
CA LYS A 714 77.27 12.69 -31.23
C LYS A 714 76.45 11.44 -31.55
N LYS A 715 75.86 10.79 -30.54
CA LYS A 715 75.07 9.56 -30.76
C LYS A 715 73.72 9.89 -31.37
N LEU A 716 73.05 10.91 -30.83
CA LEU A 716 71.76 11.38 -31.37
C LEU A 716 71.93 12.04 -32.75
N LEU A 717 73.03 12.74 -32.99
CA LEU A 717 73.29 13.40 -34.28
C LEU A 717 73.44 12.43 -35.45
N ARG A 718 73.96 11.22 -35.21
CA ARG A 718 73.93 10.14 -36.20
C ARG A 718 72.51 9.68 -36.53
N ILE A 719 71.61 9.69 -35.55
CA ILE A 719 70.19 9.34 -35.75
C ILE A 719 69.49 10.44 -36.53
N LEU A 720 69.78 11.71 -36.23
CA LEU A 720 69.26 12.85 -36.98
C LEU A 720 69.65 12.78 -38.45
N SER A 721 70.92 12.53 -38.77
CA SER A 721 71.40 12.41 -40.15
C SER A 721 70.53 11.45 -40.98
N ASN A 722 70.19 10.29 -40.42
CA ASN A 722 69.33 9.31 -41.09
C ASN A 722 67.87 9.76 -41.23
N ARG A 723 67.33 10.51 -40.25
CA ARG A 723 65.93 10.98 -40.26
C ARG A 723 65.71 12.26 -41.07
N MET A 724 66.75 13.09 -41.19
CA MET A 724 66.68 14.40 -41.83
C MET A 724 66.27 14.29 -43.30
N GLU A 725 66.80 13.31 -44.03
CA GLU A 725 66.49 13.12 -45.46
C GLU A 725 64.99 12.88 -45.69
N GLN A 726 64.41 11.95 -44.91
CA GLN A 726 62.99 11.64 -44.99
C GLN A 726 62.13 12.82 -44.54
N PHE A 727 62.52 13.50 -43.45
CA PHE A 727 61.81 14.66 -42.93
C PHE A 727 61.75 15.81 -43.95
N ILE A 728 62.90 16.23 -44.49
CA ILE A 728 63.00 17.32 -45.46
C ILE A 728 62.25 16.98 -46.74
N SER A 729 62.43 15.77 -47.27
CA SER A 729 61.69 15.30 -48.44
C SER A 729 60.17 15.38 -48.22
N THR A 730 59.70 15.04 -47.01
CA THR A 730 58.27 15.13 -46.66
C THR A 730 57.78 16.58 -46.58
N VAL A 731 58.51 17.44 -45.87
CA VAL A 731 58.12 18.85 -45.66
C VAL A 731 58.06 19.65 -46.97
N PHE A 732 58.98 19.43 -47.91
CA PHE A 732 59.01 20.18 -49.18
C PHE A 732 58.16 19.57 -50.29
N ARG A 733 57.79 18.28 -50.21
CA ARG A 733 56.91 17.63 -51.20
C ARG A 733 55.43 17.74 -50.84
N GLN A 734 55.10 17.92 -49.56
CA GLN A 734 53.72 18.04 -49.09
C GLN A 734 53.36 19.49 -48.73
N ALA A 735 52.07 19.76 -48.55
CA ALA A 735 51.57 21.07 -48.14
C ALA A 735 51.79 21.32 -46.64
N PHE A 736 52.95 21.88 -46.30
CA PHE A 736 53.31 22.47 -44.99
C PHE A 736 53.27 24.01 -45.05
N SER A 737 53.24 24.66 -43.89
CA SER A 737 53.30 26.13 -43.82
C SER A 737 54.69 26.65 -44.19
N LEU A 738 54.75 27.89 -44.65
CA LEU A 738 56.01 28.58 -44.94
C LEU A 738 56.91 28.64 -43.70
N ASP A 739 56.34 28.85 -42.52
CA ASP A 739 57.08 28.90 -41.26
C ASP A 739 57.78 27.57 -40.96
N VAL A 740 57.13 26.44 -41.24
CA VAL A 740 57.73 25.11 -41.09
C VAL A 740 58.84 24.90 -42.10
N GLN A 741 58.61 25.26 -43.37
CA GLN A 741 59.63 25.14 -44.42
C GLN A 741 60.88 25.97 -44.10
N GLN A 742 60.70 27.22 -43.65
CA GLN A 742 61.80 28.08 -43.22
C GLN A 742 62.55 27.50 -42.01
N SER A 743 61.82 27.08 -40.98
CA SER A 743 62.41 26.48 -39.78
C SER A 743 63.18 25.18 -40.08
N SER A 744 62.73 24.41 -41.07
CA SER A 744 63.43 23.22 -41.57
C SER A 744 64.75 23.60 -42.27
N LEU A 745 64.78 24.67 -43.08
CA LEU A 745 66.03 25.15 -43.68
C LEU A 745 67.01 25.62 -42.61
N ASP A 746 66.53 26.34 -41.60
CA ASP A 746 67.36 26.82 -40.50
C ASP A 746 67.99 25.64 -39.72
N LEU A 747 67.25 24.54 -39.54
CA LEU A 747 67.78 23.31 -38.94
C LEU A 747 68.88 22.67 -39.79
N ILE A 748 68.71 22.61 -41.11
CA ILE A 748 69.74 22.10 -42.03
C ILE A 748 71.01 22.95 -41.93
N GLN A 749 70.86 24.28 -41.99
CA GLN A 749 71.98 25.21 -41.89
C GLN A 749 72.76 24.99 -40.58
N LEU A 750 72.04 24.84 -39.46
CA LEU A 750 72.66 24.57 -38.16
C LEU A 750 73.40 23.22 -38.14
N PHE A 751 72.81 22.19 -38.76
CA PHE A 751 73.41 20.86 -38.83
C PHE A 751 74.71 20.85 -39.65
N VAL A 752 74.71 21.50 -40.81
CA VAL A 752 75.89 21.63 -41.68
C VAL A 752 76.99 22.49 -41.04
N ALA A 753 76.60 23.58 -40.35
CA ALA A 753 77.55 24.44 -39.64
C ALA A 753 78.33 23.71 -38.53
N ARG A 754 77.83 22.56 -38.06
CA ARG A 754 78.48 21.68 -37.08
C ARG A 754 79.30 20.54 -37.74
N GLU A 755 79.64 20.69 -39.01
CA GLU A 755 80.48 19.77 -39.81
C GLU A 755 79.87 18.37 -40.01
N PHE A 756 78.54 18.22 -39.91
CA PHE A 756 77.88 16.98 -40.29
C PHE A 756 77.63 16.93 -41.80
N ILE A 757 77.86 15.76 -42.40
CA ILE A 757 77.76 15.54 -43.84
C ILE A 757 76.32 15.16 -44.18
N LEU A 758 75.70 15.91 -45.09
CA LEU A 758 74.41 15.55 -45.70
C LEU A 758 74.63 14.51 -46.82
N SER A 759 73.61 13.71 -47.14
CA SER A 759 73.67 12.84 -48.31
C SER A 759 73.66 13.68 -49.59
N GLU A 760 74.16 13.14 -50.70
CA GLU A 760 74.19 13.81 -52.00
C GLU A 760 72.78 14.18 -52.54
N ALA A 761 71.74 13.55 -51.99
CA ALA A 761 70.33 13.78 -52.35
C ALA A 761 69.67 14.95 -51.61
N LEU A 762 70.25 15.39 -50.48
CA LEU A 762 69.81 16.50 -49.61
C LEU A 762 70.57 17.77 -49.99
#